data_AF-A0AAV3XFC0-F1
#
_entry.id   AF-A0AAV3XFC0-F1
#
_cell.length_a   1.000
_cell.length_b   1.000
_cell.length_c   1.000
_cell.angle_alpha   90.00
_cell.angle_beta   90.00
_cell.angle_gamma   90.00
#
_symmetry.space_group_name_H-M   'P 1'
#
loop_
_entity.id
_entity.type
_entity.pdbx_description
1 polymer ?
#
loop_
_entity_poly.entity_id
_entity_poly.type
_entity_poly.pdbx_seq_one_letter_code
_entity_poly.pdbx_strand_id
1 'polypeptide(L)'
;MADEKIDSRPEESQNKNKPESGKEEKLNTDVENIAGNPDAQKSSEENCEKTADEPDAARKQFGFNAIRKKFQHKSGGEDSDESDSKEEDEEKEDNSFVLNENPDLLLLKLERIKNEHRQKDNEYNNLNRKIDVIVKRRKTVIDALEEDSLIQRKFEFEEERDFLKKEIDKIEKIIQEISQKLEKFEDIKRKRPKFKSDSTEFNKEIENVSIESLFAENNLIKNTVLYVATFFPNLSPPEFEQVVSFLLAEQTTTVTVKSQITTEQGETRLIEAPKEKPLTDIWKECQHDTILQNCFLGAIYQEDNSQVIDFYAPQLREKLKKYFKEERTAYLSNQFKQSRFLLFNSYVSVNVAINAIFLSVDMAMSSPYTYGRDWLFEIITIFTKKANQDITTQSDLEEHGDRLLAEIKPEKRINFILARISSLIKEMLDYSQLQGVIKDFLEYLISVKRYDAVLGIVKRLRFVSQFDELYWVKQLLDRGDKDARSQAYKFLYSQLEQSDSRIYEMLETIKTWLPKSDCPPRKYSQSNKYALQLLFGYSLETISDMDVKHYGCYPSKYPLFAPLNHESMESNIKTLISWIFYPDDEGELAIKHIDEDINKTDLIPLIGFLIAGWFMILMGLEKKDPAPEVYQIADNLIRQIIQHTNRSQQKELVTFWEELIDELLCADLEESPGESEDKKLRKQTLRQRSVVKQLKKQFKAAQKTNINAK
;
A
#
# COMPACT_ATOMS: atom_id res chain seq x y z
N MET A 1 -35.35 37.51 -26.09
CA MET A 1 -36.74 37.27 -25.68
C MET A 1 -37.32 36.27 -26.66
N ALA A 2 -37.16 34.99 -26.35
CA ALA A 2 -37.61 33.89 -27.19
C ALA A 2 -37.85 32.70 -26.25
N ASP A 3 -39.07 32.18 -26.28
CA ASP A 3 -39.35 30.75 -26.11
C ASP A 3 -40.83 30.53 -26.46
N GLU A 4 -41.04 29.91 -27.61
CA GLU A 4 -42.32 29.33 -28.01
C GLU A 4 -42.04 27.86 -28.35
N LYS A 5 -42.79 26.97 -27.68
CA LYS A 5 -42.83 25.53 -27.88
C LYS A 5 -43.69 25.17 -29.11
N ILE A 6 -43.68 23.87 -29.42
CA ILE A 6 -44.58 23.09 -30.31
C ILE A 6 -43.94 22.96 -31.72
N ASP A 7 -43.81 21.81 -32.40
CA ASP A 7 -44.59 20.56 -32.42
C ASP A 7 -43.82 19.42 -33.16
N SER A 8 -44.42 18.23 -33.10
CA SER A 8 -44.54 17.23 -34.19
C SER A 8 -43.38 16.29 -34.62
N ARG A 9 -43.63 14.97 -34.38
CA ARG A 9 -43.64 13.78 -35.31
C ARG A 9 -43.28 14.00 -36.80
N PRO A 10 -43.16 12.95 -37.66
CA PRO A 10 -42.87 11.51 -37.49
C PRO A 10 -41.82 10.99 -38.54
N GLU A 11 -41.54 9.68 -38.63
CA GLU A 11 -41.74 8.86 -39.87
C GLU A 11 -41.02 7.49 -39.86
N GLU A 12 -41.76 6.52 -40.38
CA GLU A 12 -41.36 5.15 -40.71
C GLU A 12 -40.41 5.12 -41.92
N SER A 13 -39.54 4.12 -42.00
CA SER A 13 -39.29 3.45 -43.28
C SER A 13 -38.80 2.02 -43.10
N GLN A 14 -39.43 1.14 -43.87
CA GLN A 14 -39.19 -0.29 -44.01
C GLN A 14 -38.06 -0.57 -45.01
N ASN A 15 -37.24 -1.60 -44.78
CA ASN A 15 -36.98 -2.71 -45.72
C ASN A 15 -35.83 -3.60 -45.21
N LYS A 16 -36.10 -4.89 -44.93
CA LYS A 16 -35.79 -6.05 -45.79
C LYS A 16 -34.30 -6.18 -46.17
N ASN A 17 -33.63 -7.19 -45.62
CA ASN A 17 -33.22 -8.36 -46.41
C ASN A 17 -32.65 -9.51 -45.56
N LYS A 18 -33.00 -10.72 -46.03
CA LYS A 18 -32.54 -12.07 -45.67
C LYS A 18 -30.99 -12.20 -45.78
N PRO A 19 -30.37 -13.23 -45.18
CA PRO A 19 -30.04 -14.38 -46.02
C PRO A 19 -30.20 -15.75 -45.37
N GLU A 20 -30.41 -16.73 -46.25
CA GLU A 20 -30.41 -18.17 -46.01
C GLU A 20 -29.01 -18.76 -45.90
N SER A 21 -29.02 -19.91 -45.24
CA SER A 21 -28.03 -20.98 -45.11
C SER A 21 -27.19 -21.35 -46.34
N GLY A 22 -25.92 -21.70 -46.09
CA GLY A 22 -25.49 -23.09 -46.22
C GLY A 22 -24.29 -23.40 -47.14
N LYS A 23 -23.48 -24.36 -46.65
CA LYS A 23 -22.54 -25.28 -47.34
C LYS A 23 -21.11 -24.78 -47.54
N GLU A 24 -20.15 -25.38 -46.82
CA GLU A 24 -19.43 -26.66 -47.09
C GLU A 24 -18.34 -26.48 -48.17
N GLU A 25 -17.07 -26.59 -47.76
CA GLU A 25 -16.01 -27.05 -48.66
C GLU A 25 -14.94 -27.82 -47.85
N LYS A 26 -14.55 -28.96 -48.41
CA LYS A 26 -13.54 -29.93 -47.96
C LYS A 26 -12.41 -29.98 -49.01
N LEU A 27 -11.31 -30.66 -48.62
CA LEU A 27 -10.17 -31.20 -49.42
C LEU A 27 -8.99 -30.23 -49.56
N ASN A 28 -7.71 -30.61 -49.53
CA ASN A 28 -6.97 -31.88 -49.36
C ASN A 28 -5.50 -31.49 -49.05
N THR A 29 -4.81 -32.14 -48.09
CA THR A 29 -3.68 -33.10 -48.25
C THR A 29 -2.61 -32.84 -49.32
N ASP A 30 -1.35 -32.77 -48.86
CA ASP A 30 -0.07 -33.31 -49.39
C ASP A 30 0.92 -33.19 -48.19
N VAL A 31 1.51 -34.21 -47.54
CA VAL A 31 2.43 -35.31 -47.91
C VAL A 31 3.76 -34.84 -48.51
N GLU A 32 4.82 -34.82 -47.69
CA GLU A 32 6.13 -35.35 -48.09
C GLU A 32 6.96 -35.81 -46.86
N ASN A 33 7.59 -36.97 -47.05
CA ASN A 33 8.43 -37.74 -46.12
C ASN A 33 9.87 -37.19 -46.07
N ILE A 34 10.68 -37.63 -45.09
CA ILE A 34 11.91 -38.45 -45.29
C ILE A 34 12.74 -38.55 -43.98
N ALA A 35 13.07 -39.81 -43.64
CA ALA A 35 14.20 -40.36 -42.85
C ALA A 35 14.46 -39.85 -41.40
N GLY A 36 14.79 -40.66 -40.40
CA GLY A 36 15.36 -42.01 -40.37
C GLY A 36 16.73 -42.00 -39.65
N ASN A 37 16.73 -42.35 -38.35
CA ASN A 37 17.68 -43.19 -37.55
C ASN A 37 19.19 -43.29 -37.91
N PRO A 38 20.08 -43.85 -37.05
CA PRO A 38 20.36 -43.69 -35.60
C PRO A 38 21.91 -43.65 -35.31
N ASP A 39 22.31 -43.95 -34.06
CA ASP A 39 23.64 -44.35 -33.55
C ASP A 39 24.66 -43.23 -33.24
N ALA A 40 25.04 -42.98 -31.98
CA ALA A 40 25.81 -43.80 -31.02
C ALA A 40 27.33 -43.81 -31.28
N GLN A 41 28.08 -43.12 -30.41
CA GLN A 41 29.19 -43.65 -29.59
C GLN A 41 30.31 -42.63 -29.30
N LYS A 42 30.58 -42.50 -27.99
CA LYS A 42 31.88 -42.54 -27.29
C LYS A 42 32.92 -41.44 -27.54
N SER A 43 33.32 -40.86 -26.40
CA SER A 43 34.67 -40.65 -25.84
C SER A 43 34.74 -39.21 -25.29
N SER A 44 35.29 -38.89 -24.12
CA SER A 44 36.21 -39.57 -23.20
C SER A 44 36.42 -38.65 -21.98
N GLU A 45 36.73 -39.26 -20.84
CA GLU A 45 37.71 -38.81 -19.81
C GLU A 45 37.42 -37.51 -19.04
N GLU A 46 37.05 -37.62 -17.76
CA GLU A 46 37.94 -37.61 -16.58
C GLU A 46 38.13 -36.19 -16.00
N ASN A 47 37.47 -35.89 -14.87
CA ASN A 47 38.20 -35.82 -13.61
C ASN A 47 37.30 -35.68 -12.39
N CYS A 48 37.73 -36.41 -11.35
CA CYS A 48 37.25 -36.42 -9.98
C CYS A 48 37.17 -35.03 -9.35
N GLU A 49 36.11 -34.76 -8.60
CA GLU A 49 36.29 -34.33 -7.21
C GLU A 49 35.11 -34.77 -6.33
N LYS A 50 35.48 -35.25 -5.15
CA LYS A 50 34.62 -35.88 -4.15
C LYS A 50 33.91 -34.81 -3.33
N THR A 51 32.60 -34.92 -3.15
CA THR A 51 31.93 -34.43 -1.95
C THR A 51 30.94 -35.47 -1.46
N ALA A 52 30.89 -35.58 -0.13
CA ALA A 52 30.36 -36.69 0.62
C ALA A 52 28.83 -36.79 0.55
N ASP A 53 28.35 -38.03 0.53
CA ASP A 53 26.98 -38.41 0.81
C ASP A 53 26.59 -37.95 2.24
N GLU A 54 25.57 -37.11 2.34
CA GLU A 54 24.72 -36.99 3.53
C GLU A 54 23.32 -37.53 3.18
N PRO A 55 22.69 -38.36 4.05
CA PRO A 55 21.47 -39.05 3.70
C PRO A 55 20.23 -38.17 3.89
N ASP A 56 19.51 -37.96 2.79
CA ASP A 56 18.18 -37.35 2.70
C ASP A 56 17.10 -38.31 3.26
N ALA A 57 17.21 -38.63 4.54
CA ALA A 57 16.41 -39.63 5.24
C ALA A 57 15.68 -39.04 6.45
N ALA A 58 14.99 -37.90 6.30
CA ALA A 58 14.09 -37.42 7.35
C ALA A 58 13.00 -36.46 6.82
N ARG A 59 12.14 -36.92 5.89
CA ARG A 59 10.87 -36.22 5.59
C ARG A 59 9.79 -37.13 4.99
N LYS A 60 9.46 -38.22 5.69
CA LYS A 60 8.16 -38.90 5.49
C LYS A 60 7.09 -38.24 6.37
N GLN A 61 6.65 -37.04 5.97
CA GLN A 61 5.39 -36.47 6.45
C GLN A 61 4.24 -37.21 5.74
N PHE A 62 3.69 -38.23 6.39
CA PHE A 62 2.47 -38.89 5.95
C PHE A 62 1.28 -37.90 6.04
N GLY A 63 0.42 -37.87 5.02
CA GLY A 63 -0.76 -37.00 4.94
C GLY A 63 -0.52 -35.59 4.40
N PHE A 64 0.49 -34.86 4.91
CA PHE A 64 0.70 -33.45 4.56
C PHE A 64 1.03 -33.23 3.08
N ASN A 65 1.87 -34.08 2.46
CA ASN A 65 2.34 -33.88 1.08
C ASN A 65 1.27 -34.13 0.00
N ALA A 66 0.30 -35.02 0.24
CA ALA A 66 -0.76 -35.33 -0.74
C ALA A 66 -1.82 -34.22 -0.82
N ILE A 67 -2.10 -33.57 0.32
CA ILE A 67 -2.98 -32.40 0.41
C ILE A 67 -2.21 -31.17 -0.10
N ARG A 68 -0.96 -30.98 0.32
CA ARG A 68 -0.05 -29.91 -0.14
C ARG A 68 0.12 -29.88 -1.66
N LYS A 69 0.32 -31.02 -2.34
CA LYS A 69 0.42 -31.07 -3.82
C LYS A 69 -0.86 -30.62 -4.54
N LYS A 70 -2.04 -30.76 -3.93
CA LYS A 70 -3.31 -30.26 -4.51
C LYS A 70 -3.47 -28.75 -4.35
N PHE A 71 -2.90 -28.15 -3.30
CA PHE A 71 -2.96 -26.70 -3.04
C PHE A 71 -1.77 -25.91 -3.62
N GLN A 72 -0.64 -26.55 -3.93
CA GLN A 72 0.59 -25.88 -4.41
C GLN A 72 0.74 -25.75 -5.93
N HIS A 73 -0.27 -26.07 -6.74
CA HIS A 73 -0.23 -25.76 -8.18
C HIS A 73 -0.52 -24.27 -8.46
N LYS A 74 0.43 -23.38 -8.08
CA LYS A 74 0.86 -22.13 -8.76
C LYS A 74 1.54 -21.14 -7.79
N SER A 75 2.76 -21.46 -7.40
CA SER A 75 3.71 -20.42 -6.97
C SER A 75 5.12 -20.92 -7.24
N GLY A 76 5.67 -20.56 -8.41
CA GLY A 76 7.11 -20.62 -8.62
C GLY A 76 7.77 -19.55 -7.75
N GLY A 77 8.65 -19.99 -6.85
CA GLY A 77 9.60 -19.15 -6.15
C GLY A 77 10.99 -19.50 -6.65
N GLU A 78 11.73 -18.48 -7.08
CA GLU A 78 13.18 -18.52 -7.26
C GLU A 78 13.81 -17.97 -5.99
N ASP A 79 14.81 -18.69 -5.47
CA ASP A 79 15.55 -18.36 -4.26
C ASP A 79 16.49 -17.16 -4.52
N SER A 80 16.50 -16.20 -3.61
CA SER A 80 17.55 -15.18 -3.50
C SER A 80 18.07 -15.14 -2.08
N ASP A 81 19.33 -15.55 -1.92
CA ASP A 81 20.14 -15.43 -0.71
C ASP A 81 20.37 -13.96 -0.36
N GLU A 82 19.97 -13.54 0.84
CA GLU A 82 20.48 -12.33 1.49
C GLU A 82 20.82 -12.65 2.95
N SER A 83 22.11 -12.61 3.25
CA SER A 83 22.70 -12.81 4.56
C SER A 83 22.61 -11.54 5.40
N ASP A 84 21.97 -11.66 6.56
CA ASP A 84 21.73 -10.60 7.55
C ASP A 84 22.86 -10.62 8.60
N SER A 85 23.67 -9.57 8.69
CA SER A 85 24.59 -9.33 9.80
C SER A 85 24.20 -8.03 10.50
N LYS A 86 23.65 -8.16 11.72
CA LYS A 86 23.30 -7.06 12.61
C LYS A 86 24.50 -6.72 13.48
N GLU A 87 25.04 -5.52 13.32
CA GLU A 87 25.83 -4.83 14.34
C GLU A 87 24.98 -3.67 14.89
N GLU A 88 24.76 -3.69 16.20
CA GLU A 88 24.10 -2.63 16.96
C GLU A 88 25.15 -1.60 17.37
N ASP A 89 25.14 -0.43 16.73
CA ASP A 89 25.88 0.75 17.20
C ASP A 89 24.89 1.73 17.88
N GLU A 90 25.12 1.94 19.18
CA GLU A 90 24.47 3.00 19.97
C GLU A 90 25.04 4.38 19.55
N GLU A 91 24.36 5.04 18.61
CA GLU A 91 24.64 6.44 18.30
C GLU A 91 24.11 7.38 19.40
N LYS A 92 25.04 8.16 19.96
CA LYS A 92 24.75 9.28 20.84
C LYS A 92 24.09 10.39 20.02
N GLU A 93 22.85 10.74 20.36
CA GLU A 93 22.10 11.85 19.75
C GLU A 93 22.89 13.18 19.88
N ASP A 94 23.46 13.60 18.76
CA ASP A 94 23.98 14.95 18.57
C ASP A 94 22.80 15.90 18.33
N ASN A 95 22.63 16.88 19.23
CA ASN A 95 21.53 17.86 19.21
C ASN A 95 21.63 18.89 18.05
N SER A 96 22.48 18.66 17.05
CA SER A 96 22.66 19.51 15.88
C SER A 96 21.55 19.34 14.82
N PHE A 97 20.72 18.30 14.93
CA PHE A 97 19.68 17.97 13.92
C PHE A 97 18.34 18.72 14.07
N VAL A 98 18.19 19.60 15.07
CA VAL A 98 16.87 20.17 15.48
C VAL A 98 16.37 21.33 14.60
N LEU A 99 17.18 21.86 13.68
CA LEU A 99 16.90 23.17 13.08
C LEU A 99 16.59 23.17 11.56
N ASN A 100 16.37 22.00 10.95
CA ASN A 100 16.13 21.94 9.51
C ASN A 100 14.65 22.08 9.07
N GLU A 101 13.73 22.26 10.02
CA GLU A 101 12.29 22.39 9.72
C GLU A 101 11.88 23.86 9.57
N ASN A 102 11.31 24.23 8.43
CA ASN A 102 10.82 25.60 8.15
C ASN A 102 9.78 26.05 9.22
N PRO A 103 9.89 27.25 9.82
CA PRO A 103 9.01 27.71 10.89
C PRO A 103 7.54 27.86 10.46
N ASP A 104 7.27 28.23 9.20
CA ASP A 104 5.89 28.29 8.67
C ASP A 104 5.30 26.88 8.52
N LEU A 105 6.13 25.91 8.13
CA LEU A 105 5.74 24.50 8.09
C LEU A 105 5.50 23.96 9.51
N LEU A 106 6.30 24.36 10.49
CA LEU A 106 6.09 24.05 11.90
C LEU A 106 4.80 24.66 12.45
N LEU A 107 4.44 25.88 12.05
CA LEU A 107 3.17 26.52 12.41
C LEU A 107 1.97 25.78 11.82
N LEU A 108 2.02 25.42 10.53
CA LEU A 108 0.98 24.61 9.89
C LEU A 108 0.86 23.22 10.55
N LYS A 109 2.00 22.57 10.83
CA LYS A 109 2.06 21.29 11.55
C LYS A 109 1.49 21.42 12.96
N LEU A 110 1.78 22.51 13.67
CA LEU A 110 1.24 22.80 15.00
C LEU A 110 -0.27 23.01 14.96
N GLU A 111 -0.79 23.78 14.00
CA GLU A 111 -2.22 24.03 13.86
C GLU A 111 -2.98 22.74 13.54
N ARG A 112 -2.42 21.90 12.65
CA ARG A 112 -2.95 20.57 12.36
C ARG A 112 -3.03 19.69 13.60
N ILE A 113 -1.92 19.56 14.34
CA ILE A 113 -1.85 18.71 15.53
C ILE A 113 -2.78 19.23 16.64
N LYS A 114 -2.96 20.56 16.75
CA LYS A 114 -3.97 21.15 17.65
C LYS A 114 -5.40 20.83 17.24
N ASN A 115 -5.71 20.75 15.95
CA ASN A 115 -7.04 20.34 15.48
C ASN A 115 -7.30 18.85 15.74
N GLU A 116 -6.29 18.00 15.54
CA GLU A 116 -6.35 16.58 15.90
C GLU A 116 -6.56 16.38 17.41
N HIS A 117 -5.81 17.13 18.25
CA HIS A 117 -6.00 17.17 19.70
C HIS A 117 -7.46 17.51 20.07
N ARG A 118 -8.02 18.58 19.49
CA ARG A 118 -9.42 18.98 19.72
C ARG A 118 -10.42 17.90 19.32
N GLN A 119 -10.18 17.21 18.20
CA GLN A 119 -11.06 16.12 17.76
C GLN A 119 -11.03 14.97 18.76
N LYS A 120 -9.83 14.53 19.17
CA LYS A 120 -9.64 13.45 20.15
C LYS A 120 -10.22 13.80 21.51
N ASP A 121 -10.08 15.05 21.96
CA ASP A 121 -10.74 15.57 23.16
C ASP A 121 -12.28 15.51 23.05
N ASN A 122 -12.85 15.83 21.89
CA ASN A 122 -14.29 15.72 21.68
C ASN A 122 -14.77 14.27 21.72
N GLU A 123 -14.01 13.33 21.14
CA GLU A 123 -14.27 11.88 21.20
C GLU A 123 -14.20 11.36 22.64
N TYR A 124 -13.15 11.73 23.37
CA TYR A 124 -12.98 11.42 24.79
C TYR A 124 -14.15 11.92 25.65
N ASN A 125 -14.57 13.17 25.44
CA ASN A 125 -15.72 13.75 26.14
C ASN A 125 -17.05 13.07 25.79
N ASN A 126 -17.22 12.64 24.54
CA ASN A 126 -18.39 11.88 24.12
C ASN A 126 -18.47 10.51 24.82
N LEU A 127 -17.34 9.79 24.92
CA LEU A 127 -17.28 8.53 25.66
C LEU A 127 -17.60 8.71 27.14
N ASN A 128 -17.08 9.76 27.79
CA ASN A 128 -17.45 10.06 29.18
C ASN A 128 -18.97 10.26 29.34
N ARG A 129 -19.61 10.98 28.41
CA ARG A 129 -21.08 11.14 28.43
C ARG A 129 -21.81 9.80 28.25
N LYS A 130 -21.34 8.93 27.36
CA LYS A 130 -21.92 7.59 27.16
C LYS A 130 -21.78 6.72 28.41
N ILE A 131 -20.61 6.72 29.05
CA ILE A 131 -20.35 6.03 30.31
C ILE A 131 -21.30 6.55 31.40
N ASP A 132 -21.45 7.87 31.53
CA ASP A 132 -22.37 8.48 32.50
C ASP A 132 -23.83 8.05 32.28
N VAL A 133 -24.28 7.96 31.02
CA VAL A 133 -25.62 7.47 30.68
C VAL A 133 -25.79 6.01 31.10
N ILE A 134 -24.80 5.15 30.84
CA ILE A 134 -24.83 3.75 31.26
C ILE A 134 -24.87 3.62 32.78
N VAL A 135 -24.02 4.37 33.49
CA VAL A 135 -23.98 4.38 34.96
C VAL A 135 -25.31 4.84 35.55
N LYS A 136 -25.97 5.85 34.96
CA LYS A 136 -27.31 6.29 35.38
C LYS A 136 -28.37 5.23 35.11
N ARG A 137 -28.37 4.61 33.92
CA ARG A 137 -29.34 3.56 33.54
C ARG A 137 -29.23 2.35 34.45
N ARG A 138 -28.01 1.92 34.78
CA ARG A 138 -27.75 0.79 35.68
C ARG A 138 -28.45 0.95 37.04
N LYS A 139 -28.49 2.17 37.61
CA LYS A 139 -29.17 2.44 38.89
C LYS A 139 -30.68 2.21 38.85
N THR A 140 -31.28 2.18 37.66
CA THR A 140 -32.73 2.07 37.46
C THR A 140 -33.16 0.69 36.94
N VAL A 141 -32.21 -0.16 36.56
CA VAL A 141 -32.50 -1.50 36.02
C VAL A 141 -32.74 -2.48 37.17
N ILE A 142 -33.77 -3.31 37.03
CA ILE A 142 -34.15 -4.37 37.99
C ILE A 142 -33.80 -5.76 37.42
N ASP A 143 -33.63 -5.87 36.10
CA ASP A 143 -33.33 -7.11 35.40
C ASP A 143 -31.82 -7.41 35.39
N ALA A 144 -31.45 -8.61 35.83
CA ALA A 144 -30.04 -9.01 35.96
C ALA A 144 -29.31 -9.15 34.62
N LEU A 145 -30.00 -9.57 33.55
CA LEU A 145 -29.40 -9.72 32.23
C LEU A 145 -29.13 -8.36 31.57
N GLU A 146 -30.03 -7.40 31.75
CA GLU A 146 -29.79 -6.02 31.32
C GLU A 146 -28.68 -5.36 32.15
N GLU A 147 -28.57 -5.65 33.45
CA GLU A 147 -27.46 -5.16 34.28
C GLU A 147 -26.10 -5.67 33.77
N ASP A 148 -25.97 -6.97 33.50
CA ASP A 148 -24.73 -7.57 32.97
C ASP A 148 -24.34 -6.97 31.60
N SER A 149 -25.31 -6.78 30.71
CA SER A 149 -25.07 -6.14 29.41
C SER A 149 -24.58 -4.68 29.55
N LEU A 150 -25.13 -3.93 30.51
CA LEU A 150 -24.68 -2.56 30.79
C LEU A 150 -23.29 -2.52 31.42
N ILE A 151 -22.94 -3.50 32.25
CA ILE A 151 -21.59 -3.64 32.82
C ILE A 151 -20.58 -3.89 31.69
N GLN A 152 -20.85 -4.84 30.79
CA GLN A 152 -19.99 -5.14 29.66
C GLN A 152 -19.76 -3.90 28.79
N ARG A 153 -20.83 -3.19 28.45
CA ARG A 153 -20.75 -2.01 27.58
C ARG A 153 -20.07 -0.81 28.25
N LYS A 154 -20.16 -0.71 29.58
CA LYS A 154 -19.41 0.28 30.35
C LYS A 154 -17.91 0.00 30.24
N PHE A 155 -17.52 -1.26 30.39
CA PHE A 155 -16.12 -1.69 30.33
C PHE A 155 -15.52 -1.40 28.95
N GLU A 156 -16.20 -1.75 27.86
CA GLU A 156 -15.79 -1.44 26.48
C GLU A 156 -15.51 0.06 26.27
N PHE A 157 -16.40 0.94 26.76
CA PHE A 157 -16.19 2.39 26.66
C PHE A 157 -15.09 2.91 27.58
N GLU A 158 -14.84 2.27 28.73
CA GLU A 158 -13.73 2.62 29.62
C GLU A 158 -12.38 2.30 28.97
N GLU A 159 -12.25 1.17 28.27
CA GLU A 159 -11.05 0.82 27.50
C GLU A 159 -10.79 1.79 26.34
N GLU A 160 -11.83 2.08 25.54
CA GLU A 160 -11.73 3.03 24.42
C GLU A 160 -11.33 4.42 24.92
N ARG A 161 -11.89 4.85 26.06
CA ARG A 161 -11.54 6.12 26.72
C ARG A 161 -10.08 6.14 27.17
N ASP A 162 -9.59 5.07 27.79
CA ASP A 162 -8.22 4.99 28.29
C ASP A 162 -7.20 4.92 27.15
N PHE A 163 -7.56 4.29 26.02
CA PHE A 163 -6.78 4.35 24.78
C PHE A 163 -6.69 5.78 24.24
N LEU A 164 -7.83 6.46 24.07
CA LEU A 164 -7.88 7.84 23.58
C LEU A 164 -7.08 8.81 24.46
N LYS A 165 -7.12 8.61 25.79
CA LYS A 165 -6.31 9.41 26.71
C LYS A 165 -4.80 9.30 26.42
N LYS A 166 -4.31 8.08 26.18
CA LYS A 166 -2.89 7.86 25.81
C LYS A 166 -2.54 8.51 24.48
N GLU A 167 -3.47 8.57 23.53
CA GLU A 167 -3.26 9.29 22.27
C GLU A 167 -3.20 10.81 22.47
N ILE A 168 -4.12 11.37 23.28
CA ILE A 168 -4.13 12.79 23.64
C ILE A 168 -2.80 13.18 24.31
N ASP A 169 -2.33 12.40 25.29
CA ASP A 169 -1.07 12.65 25.99
C ASP A 169 0.14 12.67 25.02
N LYS A 170 0.15 11.76 24.02
CA LYS A 170 1.19 11.75 22.97
C LYS A 170 1.11 13.00 22.09
N ILE A 171 -0.09 13.40 21.68
CA ILE A 171 -0.32 14.59 20.86
C ILE A 171 0.13 15.85 21.61
N GLU A 172 -0.19 15.97 22.90
CA GLU A 172 0.23 17.09 23.74
C GLU A 172 1.76 17.20 23.82
N LYS A 173 2.45 16.06 23.95
CA LYS A 173 3.92 16.03 23.92
C LYS A 173 4.47 16.57 22.60
N ILE A 174 3.89 16.18 21.47
CA ILE A 174 4.30 16.69 20.14
C ILE A 174 4.01 18.19 20.01
N ILE A 175 2.85 18.67 20.47
CA ILE A 175 2.52 20.11 20.50
C ILE A 175 3.57 20.89 21.30
N GLN A 176 3.97 20.36 22.47
CA GLN A 176 4.98 20.98 23.32
C GLN A 176 6.35 21.03 22.63
N GLU A 177 6.78 19.93 22.00
CA GLU A 177 8.03 19.86 21.24
C GLU A 177 8.06 20.88 20.09
N ILE A 178 6.99 20.97 19.30
CA ILE A 178 6.90 21.93 18.17
C ILE A 178 6.87 23.37 18.70
N SER A 179 6.14 23.64 19.79
CA SER A 179 6.08 24.97 20.40
C SER A 179 7.44 25.41 20.93
N GLN A 180 8.19 24.51 21.57
CA GLN A 180 9.56 24.78 22.01
C GLN A 180 10.51 25.05 20.84
N LYS A 181 10.35 24.33 19.72
CA LYS A 181 11.09 24.64 18.48
C LYS A 181 10.78 26.07 18.03
N LEU A 182 9.50 26.42 17.90
CA LEU A 182 9.07 27.78 17.48
C LEU A 182 9.54 28.89 18.43
N GLU A 183 9.56 28.64 19.74
CA GLU A 183 10.10 29.60 20.71
C GLU A 183 11.61 29.80 20.54
N LYS A 184 12.36 28.72 20.28
CA LYS A 184 13.79 28.80 19.90
C LYS A 184 13.98 29.61 18.61
N PHE A 185 13.13 29.42 17.60
CA PHE A 185 13.13 30.23 16.37
C PHE A 185 12.93 31.73 16.68
N GLU A 186 11.98 32.08 17.54
CA GLU A 186 11.76 33.47 17.95
C GLU A 186 12.94 34.06 18.72
N ASP A 187 13.52 33.31 19.65
CA ASP A 187 14.69 33.73 20.43
C ASP A 187 15.92 33.94 19.55
N ILE A 188 16.12 33.08 18.56
CA ILE A 188 17.18 33.23 17.54
C ILE A 188 16.91 34.49 16.70
N LYS A 189 15.67 34.72 16.27
CA LYS A 189 15.26 35.93 15.55
C LYS A 189 15.51 37.21 16.37
N ARG A 190 15.31 37.17 17.69
CA ARG A 190 15.60 38.29 18.62
C ARG A 190 17.10 38.48 18.87
N LYS A 191 17.90 37.41 18.86
CA LYS A 191 19.35 37.44 19.12
C LYS A 191 20.20 37.68 17.88
N ARG A 192 19.64 37.65 16.66
CA ARG A 192 20.37 38.05 15.45
C ARG A 192 20.96 39.45 15.64
N PRO A 193 22.29 39.63 15.53
CA PRO A 193 22.88 40.96 15.61
C PRO A 193 22.25 41.81 14.53
N LYS A 194 21.60 42.90 14.92
CA LYS A 194 21.18 43.96 13.99
C LYS A 194 22.44 44.40 13.27
N PHE A 195 22.66 43.89 12.06
CA PHE A 195 23.66 44.41 11.16
C PHE A 195 23.37 45.92 11.02
N LYS A 196 24.23 46.73 11.63
CA LYS A 196 24.28 48.17 11.37
C LYS A 196 24.85 48.32 9.96
N SER A 197 23.98 48.26 8.97
CA SER A 197 24.25 48.72 7.61
C SER A 197 22.92 49.12 7.00
N ASP A 198 22.64 50.42 6.90
CA ASP A 198 21.75 51.11 5.95
C ASP A 198 20.34 50.54 5.64
N SER A 199 19.80 49.64 6.46
CA SER A 199 18.62 48.82 6.14
C SER A 199 17.24 49.46 6.42
N THR A 200 17.20 50.71 6.89
CA THR A 200 15.92 51.41 7.16
C THR A 200 15.25 51.98 5.90
N GLU A 201 15.99 52.19 4.81
CA GLU A 201 15.41 52.54 3.49
C GLU A 201 14.97 51.28 2.73
N PHE A 202 15.82 50.24 2.68
CA PHE A 202 15.52 48.99 1.95
C PHE A 202 14.26 48.27 2.48
N ASN A 203 14.04 48.27 3.79
CA ASN A 203 12.83 47.65 4.38
C ASN A 203 11.55 48.47 4.14
N LYS A 204 11.65 49.80 3.95
CA LYS A 204 10.50 50.65 3.58
C LYS A 204 10.13 50.55 2.10
N GLU A 205 11.10 50.27 1.23
CA GLU A 205 10.84 49.99 -0.18
C GLU A 205 10.12 48.65 -0.37
N ILE A 206 10.50 47.62 0.40
CA ILE A 206 9.94 46.26 0.34
C ILE A 206 8.45 46.20 0.72
N GLU A 207 7.97 47.02 1.65
CA GLU A 207 6.54 47.07 2.02
C GLU A 207 5.64 47.65 0.90
N ASN A 208 6.20 48.41 -0.04
CA ASN A 208 5.48 49.08 -1.12
C ASN A 208 5.72 48.50 -2.53
N VAL A 209 6.42 47.36 -2.65
CA VAL A 209 6.63 46.72 -3.96
C VAL A 209 5.30 46.21 -4.53
N SER A 210 4.87 46.80 -5.65
CA SER A 210 3.74 46.32 -6.44
C SER A 210 4.14 45.02 -7.14
N ILE A 211 3.34 43.96 -6.97
CA ILE A 211 3.63 42.64 -7.58
C ILE A 211 3.60 42.72 -9.11
N GLU A 212 2.73 43.58 -9.64
CA GLU A 212 2.59 43.86 -11.07
C GLU A 212 3.89 44.43 -11.65
N SER A 213 4.63 45.23 -10.88
CA SER A 213 5.93 45.77 -11.28
C SER A 213 7.06 44.73 -11.32
N LEU A 214 6.93 43.63 -10.56
CA LEU A 214 7.90 42.54 -10.57
C LEU A 214 7.74 41.70 -11.83
N PHE A 215 6.50 41.48 -12.27
CA PHE A 215 6.15 40.67 -13.42
C PHE A 215 6.20 41.49 -14.71
N ALA A 216 7.18 41.23 -15.56
CA ALA A 216 7.37 42.00 -16.80
C ALA A 216 6.89 41.19 -18.01
N GLU A 217 5.94 41.72 -18.79
CA GLU A 217 5.34 41.01 -19.93
C GLU A 217 6.36 40.55 -20.98
N ASN A 218 7.50 41.24 -21.08
CA ASN A 218 8.55 40.94 -22.05
C ASN A 218 9.78 40.21 -21.46
N ASN A 219 9.75 39.81 -20.18
CA ASN A 219 10.91 39.16 -19.54
C ASN A 219 10.57 37.77 -19.00
N LEU A 220 10.58 36.78 -19.89
CA LEU A 220 10.28 35.38 -19.59
C LEU A 220 11.24 34.77 -18.56
N ILE A 221 12.52 35.13 -18.60
CA ILE A 221 13.52 34.65 -17.63
C ILE A 221 13.17 35.13 -16.23
N LYS A 222 12.93 36.43 -16.06
CA LYS A 222 12.52 37.02 -14.77
C LYS A 222 11.24 36.38 -14.25
N ASN A 223 10.23 36.21 -15.10
CA ASN A 223 8.95 35.60 -14.73
C ASN A 223 9.12 34.12 -14.33
N THR A 224 10.05 33.40 -14.98
CA THR A 224 10.37 32.00 -14.63
C THR A 224 11.08 31.93 -13.29
N VAL A 225 12.05 32.82 -13.03
CA VAL A 225 12.72 32.93 -11.72
C VAL A 225 11.72 33.22 -10.60
N LEU A 226 10.80 34.15 -10.80
CA LEU A 226 9.73 34.44 -9.83
C LEU A 226 8.80 33.25 -9.62
N TYR A 227 8.45 32.52 -10.69
CA TYR A 227 7.65 31.30 -10.60
C TYR A 227 8.35 30.22 -9.77
N VAL A 228 9.62 29.93 -10.05
CA VAL A 228 10.40 28.94 -9.31
C VAL A 228 10.53 29.34 -7.85
N ALA A 229 10.89 30.59 -7.56
CA ALA A 229 10.98 31.06 -6.17
C ALA A 229 9.65 30.98 -5.42
N THR A 230 8.52 31.17 -6.12
CA THR A 230 7.18 31.11 -5.51
C THR A 230 6.76 29.68 -5.19
N PHE A 231 6.87 28.75 -6.15
CA PHE A 231 6.31 27.39 -6.06
C PHE A 231 7.32 26.30 -5.70
N PHE A 232 8.62 26.60 -5.72
CA PHE A 232 9.70 25.72 -5.32
C PHE A 232 10.54 26.36 -4.19
N PRO A 233 9.99 26.46 -2.96
CA PRO A 233 10.74 26.93 -1.79
C PRO A 233 11.96 26.05 -1.47
N ASN A 234 12.89 26.62 -0.70
CA ASN A 234 13.98 25.89 -0.05
C ASN A 234 14.88 25.11 -1.03
N LEU A 235 15.08 25.65 -2.23
CA LEU A 235 16.03 25.09 -3.18
C LEU A 235 17.41 25.71 -2.92
N SER A 236 18.43 24.86 -2.86
CA SER A 236 19.82 25.31 -2.93
C SER A 236 20.09 26.02 -4.27
N PRO A 237 21.12 26.89 -4.35
CA PRO A 237 21.48 27.55 -5.59
C PRO A 237 21.56 26.62 -6.82
N PRO A 238 22.23 25.44 -6.78
CA PRO A 238 22.29 24.56 -7.95
C PRO A 238 20.93 23.96 -8.30
N GLU A 239 20.11 23.58 -7.32
CA GLU A 239 18.76 23.07 -7.57
C GLU A 239 17.85 24.15 -8.18
N PHE A 240 17.95 25.38 -7.68
CA PHE A 240 17.19 26.51 -8.20
C PHE A 240 17.54 26.78 -9.66
N GLU A 241 18.83 26.84 -9.98
CA GLU A 241 19.32 27.01 -11.36
C GLU A 241 18.90 25.86 -12.27
N GLN A 242 18.92 24.63 -11.77
CA GLN A 242 18.47 23.44 -12.50
C GLN A 242 16.99 23.55 -12.85
N VAL A 243 16.13 23.92 -11.90
CA VAL A 243 14.68 24.06 -12.13
C VAL A 243 14.38 25.22 -13.08
N VAL A 244 15.04 26.37 -12.92
CA VAL A 244 14.89 27.51 -13.86
C VAL A 244 15.31 27.09 -15.27
N SER A 245 16.48 26.47 -15.41
CA SER A 245 16.98 26.01 -16.71
C SER A 245 16.05 24.99 -17.35
N PHE A 246 15.47 24.09 -16.55
CA PHE A 246 14.50 23.10 -17.01
C PHE A 246 13.25 23.77 -17.62
N LEU A 247 12.71 24.81 -16.99
CA LEU A 247 11.52 25.53 -17.48
C LEU A 247 11.82 26.44 -18.68
N LEU A 248 13.08 26.83 -18.88
CA LEU A 248 13.52 27.65 -20.02
C LEU A 248 13.92 26.83 -21.25
N ALA A 249 14.14 25.51 -21.12
CA ALA A 249 14.80 24.67 -22.13
C ALA A 249 14.15 24.69 -23.52
N GLU A 250 12.83 24.87 -23.59
CA GLU A 250 12.06 24.88 -24.85
C GLU A 250 11.74 26.28 -25.38
N GLN A 251 12.23 27.33 -24.71
CA GLN A 251 11.86 28.70 -25.03
C GLN A 251 13.02 29.41 -25.76
N THR A 252 12.71 30.11 -26.84
CA THR A 252 13.65 30.97 -27.56
C THR A 252 13.19 32.41 -27.52
N THR A 253 14.11 33.34 -27.71
CA THR A 253 13.79 34.74 -27.97
C THR A 253 14.64 35.28 -29.11
N THR A 254 14.15 36.30 -29.78
CA THR A 254 14.89 36.97 -30.86
C THR A 254 15.83 38.00 -30.25
N VAL A 255 17.13 37.84 -30.50
CA VAL A 255 18.17 38.77 -30.07
C VAL A 255 18.81 39.41 -31.29
N THR A 256 19.04 40.72 -31.25
CA THR A 256 19.73 41.42 -32.33
C THR A 256 21.22 41.14 -32.24
N VAL A 257 21.77 40.40 -33.21
CA VAL A 257 23.20 40.08 -33.26
C VAL A 257 23.86 40.93 -34.34
N LYS A 258 24.94 41.61 -33.95
CA LYS A 258 25.81 42.35 -34.87
C LYS A 258 26.68 41.37 -35.64
N SER A 259 26.36 41.17 -36.91
CA SER A 259 27.12 40.30 -37.83
C SER A 259 27.95 41.13 -38.79
N GLN A 260 29.18 40.73 -39.06
CA GLN A 260 30.02 41.34 -40.09
C GLN A 260 29.80 40.60 -41.40
N ILE A 261 29.25 41.30 -42.41
CA ILE A 261 29.12 40.76 -43.76
C ILE A 261 30.09 41.52 -44.65
N THR A 262 31.01 40.79 -45.30
CA THR A 262 31.92 41.35 -46.30
C THR A 262 31.17 41.46 -47.62
N THR A 263 31.00 42.68 -48.12
CA THR A 263 30.37 42.93 -49.41
C THR A 263 31.26 42.43 -50.56
N GLU A 264 30.70 42.27 -51.77
CA GLU A 264 31.44 41.82 -52.97
C GLU A 264 32.64 42.72 -53.34
N GLN A 265 32.72 43.92 -52.77
CA GLN A 265 33.80 44.89 -52.94
C GLN A 265 34.89 44.78 -51.86
N GLY A 266 34.77 43.85 -50.91
CA GLY A 266 35.72 43.65 -49.82
C GLY A 266 35.49 44.55 -48.59
N GLU A 267 34.45 45.39 -48.58
CA GLU A 267 34.11 46.21 -47.40
C GLU A 267 33.30 45.39 -46.37
N THR A 268 33.79 45.36 -45.13
CA THR A 268 33.10 44.75 -43.99
C THR A 268 32.02 45.71 -43.46
N ARG A 269 30.75 45.33 -43.59
CA ARG A 269 29.62 46.08 -42.98
C ARG A 269 29.07 45.32 -41.78
N LEU A 270 28.85 46.05 -40.69
CA LEU A 270 28.14 45.57 -39.52
C LEU A 270 26.64 45.64 -39.79
N ILE A 271 25.99 44.48 -39.87
CA ILE A 271 24.55 44.36 -40.04
C ILE A 271 23.97 43.75 -38.77
N GLU A 272 23.00 44.45 -38.20
CA GLU A 272 22.18 43.97 -37.10
C GLU A 272 21.11 43.04 -37.66
N ALA A 273 21.24 41.73 -37.37
CA ALA A 273 20.30 40.72 -37.81
C ALA A 273 19.59 40.10 -36.59
N PRO A 274 18.27 39.92 -36.63
CA PRO A 274 17.55 39.17 -35.61
C PRO A 274 17.98 37.70 -35.68
N LYS A 275 18.45 37.14 -34.57
CA LYS A 275 18.79 35.73 -34.43
C LYS A 275 18.00 35.14 -33.26
N GLU A 276 17.36 33.99 -33.47
CA GLU A 276 16.76 33.24 -32.35
C GLU A 276 17.86 32.65 -31.47
N LYS A 277 17.69 32.82 -30.16
CA LYS A 277 18.59 32.29 -29.14
C LYS A 277 17.79 31.59 -28.05
N PRO A 278 18.19 30.39 -27.60
CA PRO A 278 17.57 29.71 -26.47
C PRO A 278 17.64 30.54 -25.19
N LEU A 279 16.54 30.60 -24.44
CA LEU A 279 16.50 31.31 -23.16
C LEU A 279 17.44 30.68 -22.12
N THR A 280 17.74 29.39 -22.21
CA THR A 280 18.75 28.73 -21.37
C THR A 280 20.15 29.25 -21.59
N ASP A 281 20.51 29.59 -22.83
CA ASP A 281 21.83 30.12 -23.14
C ASP A 281 21.94 31.56 -22.65
N ILE A 282 20.86 32.33 -22.82
CA ILE A 282 20.77 33.69 -22.26
C ILE A 282 20.85 33.63 -20.74
N TRP A 283 20.14 32.71 -20.09
CA TRP A 283 20.21 32.52 -18.64
C TRP A 283 21.65 32.27 -18.18
N LYS A 284 22.34 31.30 -18.79
CA LYS A 284 23.75 30.96 -18.48
C LYS A 284 24.74 32.09 -18.75
N GLU A 285 24.46 32.97 -19.71
CA GLU A 285 25.30 34.13 -20.03
C GLU A 285 24.97 35.37 -19.22
N CYS A 286 23.79 35.43 -18.58
CA CYS A 286 23.36 36.56 -17.77
C CYS A 286 24.06 36.57 -16.40
N GLN A 287 24.13 37.77 -15.82
CA GLN A 287 24.51 37.93 -14.41
C GLN A 287 23.34 37.45 -13.54
N HIS A 288 23.35 36.17 -13.12
CA HIS A 288 22.31 35.54 -12.30
C HIS A 288 21.95 36.41 -11.08
N ASP A 289 22.97 36.90 -10.38
CA ASP A 289 22.81 37.76 -9.20
C ASP A 289 21.98 39.03 -9.48
N THR A 290 22.15 39.65 -10.64
CA THR A 290 21.38 40.85 -11.02
C THR A 290 19.91 40.50 -11.24
N ILE A 291 19.62 39.35 -11.86
CA ILE A 291 18.24 38.91 -12.06
C ILE A 291 17.59 38.56 -10.71
N LEU A 292 18.31 37.83 -9.85
CA LEU A 292 17.84 37.49 -8.51
C LEU A 292 17.57 38.74 -7.66
N GLN A 293 18.51 39.69 -7.62
CA GLN A 293 18.34 40.95 -6.90
C GLN A 293 17.15 41.76 -7.43
N ASN A 294 16.96 41.84 -8.75
CA ASN A 294 15.81 42.49 -9.38
C ASN A 294 14.46 41.78 -9.10
N CYS A 295 14.51 40.55 -8.60
CA CYS A 295 13.35 39.76 -8.14
C CYS A 295 13.21 39.77 -6.62
N PHE A 296 14.03 40.54 -5.90
CA PHE A 296 14.12 40.53 -4.43
C PHE A 296 14.47 39.14 -3.88
N LEU A 297 15.27 38.38 -4.62
CA LEU A 297 15.78 37.06 -4.25
C LEU A 297 17.25 37.12 -3.92
N GLY A 298 17.68 36.25 -3.01
CA GLY A 298 19.08 36.03 -2.71
C GLY A 298 19.33 34.69 -2.06
N ALA A 299 20.60 34.34 -1.95
CA ALA A 299 21.03 33.16 -1.22
C ALA A 299 20.98 33.45 0.29
N ILE A 300 20.10 32.75 1.00
CA ILE A 300 19.84 32.89 2.43
C ILE A 300 20.26 31.59 3.12
N TYR A 301 20.94 31.72 4.26
CA TYR A 301 21.29 30.56 5.08
C TYR A 301 20.11 30.15 5.95
N GLN A 302 19.75 28.87 5.86
CA GLN A 302 18.87 28.20 6.80
C GLN A 302 19.63 27.88 8.10
N GLU A 303 18.92 27.39 9.11
CA GLU A 303 19.49 27.20 10.44
C GLU A 303 20.41 26.00 10.56
N ASP A 304 20.29 25.03 9.65
CA ASP A 304 21.23 23.93 9.46
C ASP A 304 22.51 24.35 8.71
N ASN A 305 22.68 25.65 8.45
CA ASN A 305 23.69 26.25 7.57
C ASN A 305 23.60 25.86 6.09
N SER A 306 22.52 25.20 5.65
CA SER A 306 22.27 25.04 4.23
C SER A 306 21.94 26.40 3.60
N GLN A 307 22.37 26.59 2.37
CA GLN A 307 22.12 27.81 1.62
C GLN A 307 20.98 27.55 0.64
N VAL A 308 19.95 28.40 0.65
CA VAL A 308 18.79 28.32 -0.25
C VAL A 308 18.53 29.65 -0.95
N ILE A 309 17.93 29.62 -2.13
CA ILE A 309 17.43 30.81 -2.81
C ILE A 309 16.02 31.11 -2.29
N ASP A 310 15.83 32.27 -1.68
CA ASP A 310 14.52 32.72 -1.19
C ASP A 310 14.37 34.25 -1.30
N PHE A 311 13.15 34.74 -1.11
CA PHE A 311 12.84 36.16 -1.05
C PHE A 311 13.47 36.80 0.17
N TYR A 312 14.10 37.96 -0.01
CA TYR A 312 14.52 38.81 1.11
C TYR A 312 13.33 39.21 2.00
N ALA A 313 12.13 39.26 1.42
CA ALA A 313 10.86 39.48 2.11
C ALA A 313 9.92 38.28 1.95
N PRO A 314 9.77 37.42 2.96
CA PRO A 314 8.95 36.20 2.89
C PRO A 314 7.51 36.43 2.43
N GLN A 315 6.91 37.57 2.78
CA GLN A 315 5.55 37.95 2.39
C GLN A 315 5.34 38.09 0.87
N LEU A 316 6.40 38.30 0.09
CA LEU A 316 6.31 38.40 -1.37
C LEU A 316 5.88 37.07 -2.00
N ARG A 317 6.30 35.94 -1.42
CA ARG A 317 5.91 34.60 -1.88
C ARG A 317 4.40 34.43 -1.91
N GLU A 318 3.71 34.73 -0.81
CA GLU A 318 2.25 34.57 -0.72
C GLU A 318 1.51 35.57 -1.62
N LYS A 319 2.00 36.81 -1.72
CA LYS A 319 1.45 37.80 -2.65
C LYS A 319 1.60 37.36 -4.12
N LEU A 320 2.77 36.84 -4.50
CA LEU A 320 3.01 36.29 -5.84
C LEU A 320 2.17 35.04 -6.10
N LYS A 321 2.05 34.14 -5.12
CA LYS A 321 1.21 32.95 -5.22
C LYS A 321 -0.24 33.33 -5.51
N LYS A 322 -0.78 34.32 -4.80
CA LYS A 322 -2.11 34.88 -5.07
C LYS A 322 -2.21 35.49 -6.47
N TYR A 323 -1.24 36.33 -6.85
CA TYR A 323 -1.18 36.96 -8.17
C TYR A 323 -1.16 35.93 -9.33
N PHE A 324 -0.37 34.87 -9.22
CA PHE A 324 -0.36 33.78 -10.20
C PHE A 324 -1.69 33.05 -10.29
N LYS A 325 -2.35 32.82 -9.16
CA LYS A 325 -3.64 32.11 -9.09
C LYS A 325 -4.84 32.95 -9.53
N GLU A 326 -4.79 34.28 -9.40
CA GLU A 326 -5.92 35.17 -9.67
C GLU A 326 -5.77 35.96 -10.98
N GLU A 327 -4.56 36.47 -11.27
CA GLU A 327 -4.34 37.41 -12.39
C GLU A 327 -3.54 36.81 -13.54
N ARG A 328 -2.65 35.85 -13.26
CA ARG A 328 -1.78 35.22 -14.29
C ARG A 328 -2.02 33.71 -14.41
N THR A 329 -3.29 33.30 -14.36
CA THR A 329 -3.73 31.88 -14.42
C THR A 329 -3.23 31.12 -15.65
N ALA A 330 -3.26 31.74 -16.82
CA ALA A 330 -2.78 31.13 -18.06
C ALA A 330 -1.27 30.85 -18.03
N TYR A 331 -0.50 31.78 -17.45
CA TYR A 331 0.93 31.62 -17.27
C TYR A 331 1.22 30.50 -16.26
N LEU A 332 0.55 30.51 -15.11
CA LEU A 332 0.64 29.43 -14.10
C LEU A 332 0.33 28.07 -14.73
N SER A 333 -0.77 27.95 -15.48
CA SER A 333 -1.12 26.69 -16.15
C SER A 333 -0.07 26.25 -17.16
N ASN A 334 0.54 27.16 -17.92
CA ASN A 334 1.56 26.78 -18.90
C ASN A 334 2.86 26.35 -18.23
N GLN A 335 3.31 27.07 -17.21
CA GLN A 335 4.49 26.68 -16.43
C GLN A 335 4.27 25.33 -15.71
N PHE A 336 3.07 25.09 -15.18
CA PHE A 336 2.74 23.82 -14.55
C PHE A 336 2.81 22.63 -15.51
N LYS A 337 2.40 22.80 -16.78
CA LYS A 337 2.49 21.72 -17.79
C LYS A 337 3.91 21.20 -17.97
N GLN A 338 4.92 22.05 -17.81
CA GLN A 338 6.34 21.66 -17.85
C GLN A 338 6.80 21.20 -16.47
N SER A 339 6.55 21.99 -15.42
CA SER A 339 7.09 21.70 -14.08
C SER A 339 6.56 20.41 -13.46
N ARG A 340 5.38 19.92 -13.86
CA ARG A 340 4.84 18.61 -13.42
C ARG A 340 5.77 17.44 -13.73
N PHE A 341 6.61 17.55 -14.77
CA PHE A 341 7.55 16.50 -15.13
C PHE A 341 8.76 16.41 -14.18
N LEU A 342 9.02 17.45 -13.38
CA LEU A 342 10.05 17.43 -12.34
C LEU A 342 9.76 16.35 -11.28
N LEU A 343 8.49 15.97 -11.10
CA LEU A 343 8.10 14.84 -10.24
C LEU A 343 8.79 13.52 -10.63
N PHE A 344 9.04 13.33 -11.93
CA PHE A 344 9.59 12.10 -12.50
C PHE A 344 11.04 12.25 -12.93
N ASN A 345 11.68 13.38 -12.63
CA ASN A 345 13.08 13.58 -12.93
C ASN A 345 13.93 12.79 -11.93
N SER A 346 14.75 11.84 -12.41
CA SER A 346 15.68 11.11 -11.53
C SER A 346 16.84 11.97 -11.01
N TYR A 347 17.15 13.07 -11.72
CA TYR A 347 18.26 13.97 -11.43
C TYR A 347 17.95 15.07 -10.43
N VAL A 348 16.66 15.29 -10.12
CA VAL A 348 16.29 16.35 -9.19
C VAL A 348 16.30 15.84 -7.76
N SER A 349 16.58 16.75 -6.84
CA SER A 349 16.59 16.41 -5.43
C SER A 349 15.19 16.08 -4.90
N VAL A 350 15.19 15.53 -3.69
CA VAL A 350 13.95 15.26 -2.94
C VAL A 350 13.14 16.54 -2.74
N ASN A 351 13.77 17.69 -2.49
CA ASN A 351 13.09 18.97 -2.30
C ASN A 351 12.34 19.43 -3.55
N VAL A 352 12.97 19.32 -4.74
CA VAL A 352 12.31 19.65 -6.01
C VAL A 352 11.11 18.75 -6.25
N ALA A 353 11.23 17.44 -5.99
CA ALA A 353 10.13 16.51 -6.16
C ALA A 353 8.98 16.77 -5.18
N ILE A 354 9.28 17.09 -3.91
CA ILE A 354 8.27 17.47 -2.90
C ILE A 354 7.54 18.75 -3.34
N ASN A 355 8.26 19.77 -3.80
CA ASN A 355 7.66 21.00 -4.30
C ASN A 355 6.77 20.75 -5.54
N ALA A 356 7.20 19.87 -6.45
CA ALA A 356 6.38 19.46 -7.59
C ALA A 356 5.09 18.73 -7.15
N ILE A 357 5.14 17.92 -6.09
CA ILE A 357 3.95 17.30 -5.48
C ILE A 357 3.02 18.38 -4.95
N PHE A 358 3.50 19.29 -4.09
CA PHE A 358 2.67 20.34 -3.50
C PHE A 358 2.05 21.25 -4.55
N LEU A 359 2.82 21.64 -5.57
CA LEU A 359 2.27 22.40 -6.68
C LEU A 359 1.19 21.61 -7.42
N SER A 360 1.39 20.32 -7.67
CA SER A 360 0.38 19.48 -8.32
C SER A 360 -0.90 19.38 -7.50
N VAL A 361 -0.79 19.24 -6.18
CA VAL A 361 -1.94 19.24 -5.27
C VAL A 361 -2.63 20.60 -5.29
N ASP A 362 -1.89 21.71 -5.20
CA ASP A 362 -2.46 23.06 -5.30
C ASP A 362 -3.25 23.27 -6.61
N MET A 363 -2.74 22.77 -7.73
CA MET A 363 -3.42 22.82 -9.03
C MET A 363 -4.67 21.93 -9.05
N ALA A 364 -4.59 20.71 -8.51
CA ALA A 364 -5.72 19.80 -8.38
C ALA A 364 -6.82 20.35 -7.45
N MET A 365 -6.45 21.01 -6.36
CA MET A 365 -7.39 21.68 -5.45
C MET A 365 -8.12 22.83 -6.14
N SER A 366 -7.42 23.57 -7.01
CA SER A 366 -7.97 24.75 -7.70
C SER A 366 -8.84 24.36 -8.91
N SER A 367 -8.48 23.30 -9.64
CA SER A 367 -9.28 22.76 -10.74
C SER A 367 -9.21 21.23 -10.80
N PRO A 368 -10.03 20.53 -9.97
CA PRO A 368 -10.02 19.06 -9.90
C PRO A 368 -10.37 18.38 -11.23
N TYR A 369 -11.19 19.03 -12.08
CA TYR A 369 -11.55 18.48 -13.38
C TYR A 369 -10.40 18.52 -14.39
N THR A 370 -9.51 19.51 -14.27
CA THR A 370 -8.36 19.65 -15.18
C THR A 370 -7.15 18.86 -14.70
N TYR A 371 -6.86 18.91 -13.40
CA TYR A 371 -5.64 18.36 -12.81
C TYR A 371 -5.92 17.22 -11.83
N GLY A 372 -7.07 16.57 -11.97
CA GLY A 372 -7.45 15.40 -11.18
C GLY A 372 -7.29 14.10 -11.95
N ARG A 373 -8.41 13.38 -12.11
CA ARG A 373 -8.44 12.01 -12.63
C ARG A 373 -7.74 11.85 -13.99
N ASP A 374 -8.16 12.62 -14.98
CA ASP A 374 -7.72 12.45 -16.37
C ASP A 374 -6.23 12.79 -16.51
N TRP A 375 -5.77 13.77 -15.74
CA TRP A 375 -4.37 14.15 -15.67
C TRP A 375 -3.48 13.09 -15.01
N LEU A 376 -3.89 12.55 -13.85
CA LEU A 376 -3.17 11.45 -13.20
C LEU A 376 -3.08 10.23 -14.14
N PHE A 377 -4.15 9.97 -14.89
CA PHE A 377 -4.19 8.91 -15.88
C PHE A 377 -3.27 9.16 -17.09
N GLU A 378 -3.25 10.39 -17.61
CA GLU A 378 -2.33 10.81 -18.68
C GLU A 378 -0.88 10.56 -18.24
N ILE A 379 -0.51 11.03 -17.04
CA ILE A 379 0.84 10.88 -16.50
C ILE A 379 1.23 9.41 -16.36
N ILE A 380 0.41 8.59 -15.69
CA ILE A 380 0.76 7.19 -15.46
C ILE A 380 0.89 6.45 -16.78
N THR A 381 0.05 6.74 -17.76
CA THR A 381 0.08 6.10 -19.08
C THR A 381 1.31 6.51 -19.87
N ILE A 382 1.62 7.81 -19.93
CA ILE A 382 2.81 8.32 -20.63
C ILE A 382 4.07 7.68 -20.05
N PHE A 383 4.25 7.74 -18.73
CA PHE A 383 5.51 7.30 -18.11
C PHE A 383 5.64 5.79 -18.04
N THR A 384 4.56 5.03 -17.81
CA THR A 384 4.63 3.56 -17.82
C THR A 384 4.81 3.00 -19.22
N LYS A 385 4.24 3.62 -20.26
CA LYS A 385 4.51 3.25 -21.66
C LYS A 385 5.97 3.46 -22.01
N LYS A 386 6.53 4.61 -21.64
CA LYS A 386 7.96 4.94 -21.86
C LYS A 386 8.92 4.04 -21.08
N ALA A 387 8.56 3.66 -19.86
CA ALA A 387 9.36 2.74 -19.06
C ALA A 387 9.55 1.36 -19.72
N ASN A 388 8.60 0.93 -20.56
CA ASN A 388 8.62 -0.34 -21.29
C ASN A 388 9.28 -0.27 -22.67
N GLN A 389 9.67 0.93 -23.13
CA GLN A 389 10.37 1.10 -24.40
C GLN A 389 11.88 1.07 -24.17
N ASP A 390 12.60 0.41 -25.08
CA ASP A 390 14.04 0.57 -25.18
C ASP A 390 14.31 2.03 -25.59
N ILE A 391 14.76 2.84 -24.63
CA ILE A 391 15.05 4.25 -24.84
C ILE A 391 16.29 4.33 -25.75
N THR A 392 16.08 4.34 -27.05
CA THR A 392 17.09 4.72 -28.05
C THR A 392 17.10 6.24 -28.16
N THR A 393 18.27 6.84 -28.00
CA THR A 393 18.53 8.28 -27.76
C THR A 393 18.15 9.24 -28.91
N GLN A 394 17.28 8.86 -29.84
CA GLN A 394 16.98 9.62 -31.06
C GLN A 394 15.47 9.60 -31.38
N SER A 395 14.69 10.49 -30.79
CA SER A 395 13.38 10.87 -31.34
C SER A 395 12.95 12.25 -30.85
N ASP A 396 12.74 13.15 -31.80
CA ASP A 396 12.29 14.53 -31.59
C ASP A 396 10.81 14.57 -31.15
N LEU A 397 10.49 15.55 -30.29
CA LEU A 397 9.20 15.90 -29.66
C LEU A 397 8.70 15.10 -28.43
N GLU A 398 9.09 13.85 -28.20
CA GLU A 398 8.75 13.09 -26.97
C GLU A 398 9.88 13.09 -25.91
N GLU A 399 10.90 13.92 -26.13
CA GLU A 399 12.26 13.85 -25.59
C GLU A 399 12.43 14.05 -24.06
N HIS A 400 11.48 14.72 -23.39
CA HIS A 400 11.61 15.02 -21.96
C HIS A 400 11.47 13.76 -21.10
N GLY A 401 10.44 12.93 -21.34
CA GLY A 401 10.21 11.72 -20.54
C GLY A 401 11.36 10.72 -20.58
N ASP A 402 12.03 10.63 -21.73
CA ASP A 402 13.09 9.65 -21.96
C ASP A 402 14.39 10.06 -21.28
N ARG A 403 14.74 11.35 -21.34
CA ARG A 403 15.86 11.92 -20.57
C ARG A 403 15.62 11.81 -19.06
N LEU A 404 14.38 11.98 -18.59
CA LEU A 404 14.02 11.92 -17.16
C LEU A 404 14.17 10.52 -16.56
N LEU A 405 14.08 9.46 -17.38
CA LEU A 405 14.17 8.06 -16.96
C LEU A 405 15.46 7.36 -17.40
N ALA A 406 16.33 8.03 -18.17
CA ALA A 406 17.50 7.43 -18.82
C ALA A 406 18.47 6.76 -17.82
N GLU A 407 18.68 7.36 -16.64
CA GLU A 407 19.58 6.82 -15.60
C GLU A 407 18.99 5.72 -14.74
N ILE A 408 17.66 5.58 -14.76
CA ILE A 408 17.02 4.50 -14.04
C ILE A 408 17.07 3.26 -14.93
N LYS A 409 17.64 2.17 -14.38
CA LYS A 409 17.67 0.89 -15.07
C LYS A 409 16.26 0.48 -15.51
N PRO A 410 16.06 -0.05 -16.74
CA PRO A 410 14.74 -0.33 -17.30
C PRO A 410 13.80 -1.09 -16.33
N GLU A 411 14.33 -2.10 -15.64
CA GLU A 411 13.60 -2.94 -14.69
C GLU A 411 13.11 -2.18 -13.43
N LYS A 412 13.70 -1.02 -13.11
CA LYS A 412 13.32 -0.18 -11.96
C LYS A 412 12.42 0.99 -12.31
N ARG A 413 12.25 1.33 -13.59
CA ARG A 413 11.54 2.54 -14.05
C ARG A 413 10.08 2.57 -13.60
N ILE A 414 9.33 1.48 -13.84
CA ILE A 414 7.93 1.38 -13.42
C ILE A 414 7.81 1.57 -11.91
N ASN A 415 8.68 0.92 -11.14
CA ASN A 415 8.66 1.02 -9.69
C ASN A 415 8.94 2.44 -9.18
N PHE A 416 9.83 3.19 -9.83
CA PHE A 416 10.09 4.59 -9.55
C PHE A 416 8.87 5.47 -9.88
N ILE A 417 8.27 5.29 -11.05
CA ILE A 417 7.08 6.05 -11.49
C ILE A 417 5.93 5.84 -10.50
N LEU A 418 5.64 4.58 -10.17
CA LEU A 418 4.58 4.24 -9.21
C LEU A 418 4.89 4.76 -7.80
N ALA A 419 6.17 4.84 -7.40
CA ALA A 419 6.55 5.47 -6.15
C ALA A 419 6.23 6.97 -6.15
N ARG A 420 6.59 7.71 -7.20
CA ARG A 420 6.30 9.14 -7.33
C ARG A 420 4.80 9.44 -7.38
N ILE A 421 4.05 8.64 -8.15
CA ILE A 421 2.58 8.76 -8.20
C ILE A 421 1.97 8.44 -6.83
N SER A 422 2.45 7.42 -6.14
CA SER A 422 1.95 7.09 -4.80
C SER A 422 2.23 8.21 -3.79
N SER A 423 3.40 8.86 -3.85
CA SER A 423 3.69 10.02 -3.01
C SER A 423 2.75 11.20 -3.30
N LEU A 424 2.44 11.45 -4.57
CA LEU A 424 1.46 12.46 -4.95
C LEU A 424 0.05 12.10 -4.44
N ILE A 425 -0.39 10.84 -4.65
CA ILE A 425 -1.70 10.38 -4.16
C ILE A 425 -1.78 10.48 -2.64
N LYS A 426 -0.72 10.10 -1.92
CA LYS A 426 -0.65 10.23 -0.47
C LYS A 426 -0.91 11.67 -0.03
N GLU A 427 -0.24 12.63 -0.65
CA GLU A 427 -0.47 14.05 -0.36
C GLU A 427 -1.89 14.48 -0.73
N MET A 428 -2.42 14.05 -1.87
CA MET A 428 -3.80 14.38 -2.27
C MET A 428 -4.85 13.82 -1.29
N LEU A 429 -4.61 12.65 -0.69
CA LEU A 429 -5.53 12.02 0.26
C LEU A 429 -5.68 12.80 1.57
N ASP A 430 -4.71 13.64 1.92
CA ASP A 430 -4.78 14.54 3.08
C ASP A 430 -5.82 15.67 2.86
N TYR A 431 -6.31 15.86 1.64
CA TYR A 431 -7.35 16.83 1.31
C TYR A 431 -8.68 16.12 0.97
N SER A 432 -9.69 16.28 1.82
CA SER A 432 -11.00 15.61 1.67
C SER A 432 -11.64 15.81 0.30
N GLN A 433 -11.50 16.99 -0.31
CA GLN A 433 -12.05 17.29 -1.63
C GLN A 433 -11.37 16.53 -2.79
N LEU A 434 -10.14 16.04 -2.59
CA LEU A 434 -9.42 15.25 -3.60
C LEU A 434 -9.57 13.75 -3.41
N GLN A 435 -10.06 13.27 -2.27
CA GLN A 435 -10.28 11.83 -2.04
C GLN A 435 -11.23 11.22 -3.09
N GLY A 436 -12.28 11.94 -3.49
CA GLY A 436 -13.17 11.53 -4.58
C GLY A 436 -12.44 11.42 -5.92
N VAL A 437 -11.54 12.36 -6.22
CA VAL A 437 -10.70 12.35 -7.42
C VAL A 437 -9.78 11.12 -7.47
N ILE A 438 -9.15 10.78 -6.33
CA ILE A 438 -8.30 9.59 -6.22
C ILE A 438 -9.11 8.31 -6.40
N LYS A 439 -10.30 8.24 -5.81
CA LYS A 439 -11.20 7.10 -5.99
C LYS A 439 -11.58 6.93 -7.47
N ASP A 440 -12.01 8.00 -8.13
CA ASP A 440 -12.38 7.98 -9.54
C ASP A 440 -11.19 7.62 -10.44
N PHE A 441 -9.98 8.03 -10.07
CA PHE A 441 -8.74 7.67 -10.75
C PHE A 441 -8.44 6.16 -10.67
N LEU A 442 -8.49 5.58 -9.48
CA LEU A 442 -8.25 4.15 -9.29
C LEU A 442 -9.36 3.31 -9.95
N GLU A 443 -10.63 3.73 -9.85
CA GLU A 443 -11.74 3.09 -10.57
C GLU A 443 -11.52 3.13 -12.10
N TYR A 444 -11.05 4.26 -12.62
CA TYR A 444 -10.76 4.40 -14.03
C TYR A 444 -9.62 3.47 -14.47
N LEU A 445 -8.53 3.36 -13.69
CA LEU A 445 -7.45 2.41 -13.97
C LEU A 445 -7.95 0.95 -14.03
N ILE A 446 -8.83 0.55 -13.11
CA ILE A 446 -9.45 -0.78 -13.14
C ILE A 446 -10.31 -0.94 -14.41
N SER A 447 -11.08 0.09 -14.80
CA SER A 447 -11.93 0.05 -15.98
C SER A 447 -11.15 -0.12 -17.29
N VAL A 448 -9.96 0.47 -17.38
CA VAL A 448 -9.05 0.32 -18.53
C VAL A 448 -8.04 -0.83 -18.37
N LYS A 449 -8.27 -1.73 -17.41
CA LYS A 449 -7.46 -2.93 -17.14
C LYS A 449 -5.99 -2.68 -16.79
N ARG A 450 -5.67 -1.52 -16.20
CA ARG A 450 -4.35 -1.21 -15.63
C ARG A 450 -4.23 -1.72 -14.19
N TYR A 451 -4.50 -3.01 -14.00
CA TYR A 451 -4.49 -3.66 -12.68
C TYR A 451 -3.10 -3.66 -12.04
N ASP A 452 -2.05 -3.72 -12.87
CA ASP A 452 -0.64 -3.59 -12.49
C ASP A 452 -0.38 -2.30 -11.70
N ALA A 453 -0.86 -1.18 -12.24
CA ALA A 453 -0.70 0.14 -11.65
C ALA A 453 -1.48 0.25 -10.33
N VAL A 454 -2.72 -0.22 -10.31
CA VAL A 454 -3.57 -0.19 -9.11
C VAL A 454 -2.92 -0.99 -7.99
N LEU A 455 -2.49 -2.23 -8.24
CA LEU A 455 -1.82 -3.05 -7.23
C LEU A 455 -0.51 -2.41 -6.77
N GLY A 456 0.26 -1.82 -7.69
CA GLY A 456 1.51 -1.15 -7.36
C GLY A 456 1.32 0.10 -6.48
N ILE A 457 0.22 0.83 -6.66
CA ILE A 457 -0.20 1.94 -5.79
C ILE A 457 -0.66 1.42 -4.42
N VAL A 458 -1.56 0.41 -4.41
CA VAL A 458 -2.08 -0.20 -3.17
C VAL A 458 -0.95 -0.66 -2.25
N LYS A 459 0.04 -1.39 -2.80
CA LYS A 459 1.23 -1.84 -2.06
C LYS A 459 2.01 -0.72 -1.37
N ARG A 460 2.06 0.47 -1.97
CA ARG A 460 2.80 1.64 -1.47
C ARG A 460 2.00 2.49 -0.50
N LEU A 461 0.67 2.42 -0.57
CA LEU A 461 -0.24 3.19 0.27
C LEU A 461 -0.81 2.40 1.45
N ARG A 462 -0.42 1.14 1.65
CA ARG A 462 -0.92 0.24 2.72
C ARG A 462 -0.92 0.82 4.14
N PHE A 463 -0.03 1.76 4.43
CA PHE A 463 0.07 2.40 5.76
C PHE A 463 -0.54 3.80 5.83
N VAL A 464 -1.23 4.25 4.78
CA VAL A 464 -1.89 5.56 4.76
C VAL A 464 -3.30 5.41 5.32
N SER A 465 -3.59 6.09 6.44
CA SER A 465 -4.84 5.90 7.18
C SER A 465 -6.10 6.29 6.40
N GLN A 466 -5.99 7.24 5.47
CA GLN A 466 -7.09 7.67 4.59
C GLN A 466 -7.26 6.76 3.36
N PHE A 467 -6.44 5.72 3.21
CA PHE A 467 -6.46 4.80 2.08
C PHE A 467 -7.01 3.43 2.47
N ASP A 468 -8.18 3.08 1.92
CA ASP A 468 -8.78 1.76 2.14
C ASP A 468 -8.11 0.70 1.24
N GLU A 469 -6.98 0.19 1.72
CA GLU A 469 -6.19 -0.84 1.02
C GLU A 469 -7.03 -2.07 0.69
N LEU A 470 -7.75 -2.59 1.68
CA LEU A 470 -8.51 -3.82 1.58
C LEU A 470 -9.68 -3.68 0.59
N TYR A 471 -10.34 -2.52 0.51
CA TYR A 471 -11.31 -2.23 -0.54
C TYR A 471 -10.71 -2.39 -1.94
N TRP A 472 -9.52 -1.84 -2.19
CA TRP A 472 -8.89 -1.91 -3.52
C TRP A 472 -8.37 -3.31 -3.84
N VAL A 473 -7.85 -4.05 -2.87
CA VAL A 473 -7.53 -5.48 -3.04
C VAL A 473 -8.78 -6.25 -3.43
N LYS A 474 -9.92 -6.02 -2.78
CA LYS A 474 -11.20 -6.63 -3.14
C LYS A 474 -11.62 -6.31 -4.57
N GLN A 475 -11.50 -5.05 -4.99
CA GLN A 475 -11.80 -4.66 -6.38
C GLN A 475 -10.90 -5.38 -7.40
N LEU A 476 -9.61 -5.53 -7.09
CA LEU A 476 -8.68 -6.29 -7.94
C LEU A 476 -9.04 -7.78 -8.02
N LEU A 477 -9.49 -8.39 -6.92
CA LEU A 477 -9.95 -9.78 -6.94
C LEU A 477 -11.21 -9.93 -7.79
N ASP A 478 -12.19 -9.04 -7.64
CA ASP A 478 -13.48 -9.14 -8.35
C ASP A 478 -13.36 -8.79 -9.85
N ARG A 479 -12.59 -7.77 -10.19
CA ARG A 479 -12.57 -7.18 -11.55
C ARG A 479 -11.28 -7.38 -12.31
N GLY A 480 -10.21 -7.82 -11.65
CA GLY A 480 -8.91 -8.12 -12.26
C GLY A 480 -8.99 -9.29 -13.23
N ASP A 481 -7.98 -9.40 -14.10
CA ASP A 481 -7.73 -10.63 -14.84
C ASP A 481 -7.11 -11.71 -13.95
N LYS A 482 -6.78 -12.86 -14.54
CA LYS A 482 -6.23 -13.99 -13.79
C LYS A 482 -4.91 -13.68 -13.09
N ASP A 483 -4.05 -12.89 -13.72
CA ASP A 483 -2.74 -12.54 -13.16
C ASP A 483 -2.91 -11.54 -12.02
N ALA A 484 -3.67 -10.46 -12.26
CA ALA A 484 -4.00 -9.45 -11.25
C ALA A 484 -4.64 -10.07 -10.01
N ARG A 485 -5.59 -11.01 -10.18
CA ARG A 485 -6.21 -11.76 -9.07
C ARG A 485 -5.18 -12.56 -8.28
N SER A 486 -4.30 -13.27 -8.98
CA SER A 486 -3.25 -14.07 -8.32
C SER A 486 -2.30 -13.17 -7.53
N GLN A 487 -1.88 -12.04 -8.10
CA GLN A 487 -0.98 -11.11 -7.41
C GLN A 487 -1.67 -10.40 -6.23
N ALA A 488 -2.95 -10.02 -6.37
CA ALA A 488 -3.73 -9.43 -5.29
C ALA A 488 -3.94 -10.44 -4.14
N TYR A 489 -4.21 -11.71 -4.45
CA TYR A 489 -4.32 -12.77 -3.45
C TYR A 489 -3.00 -13.03 -2.72
N LYS A 490 -1.88 -13.12 -3.46
CA LYS A 490 -0.54 -13.24 -2.85
C LYS A 490 -0.24 -12.06 -1.94
N PHE A 491 -0.56 -10.84 -2.37
CA PHE A 491 -0.38 -9.65 -1.55
C PHE A 491 -1.21 -9.71 -0.26
N LEU A 492 -2.50 -10.08 -0.35
CA LEU A 492 -3.38 -10.27 0.79
C LEU A 492 -2.83 -11.32 1.77
N TYR A 493 -2.34 -12.44 1.24
CA TYR A 493 -1.74 -13.51 2.03
C TYR A 493 -0.49 -13.03 2.78
N SER A 494 0.44 -12.37 2.10
CA SER A 494 1.64 -11.80 2.73
C SER A 494 1.30 -10.72 3.77
N GLN A 495 0.20 -9.99 3.61
CA GLN A 495 -0.25 -9.05 4.64
C GLN A 495 -0.73 -9.78 5.90
N LEU A 496 -1.42 -10.93 5.79
CA LEU A 496 -1.78 -11.74 6.96
C LEU A 496 -0.54 -12.25 7.70
N GLU A 497 0.49 -12.70 6.97
CA GLU A 497 1.75 -13.14 7.56
C GLU A 497 2.47 -12.01 8.33
N GLN A 498 2.42 -10.79 7.79
CA GLN A 498 3.06 -9.60 8.37
C GLN A 498 2.23 -8.92 9.48
N SER A 499 0.99 -9.37 9.71
CA SER A 499 0.06 -8.67 10.60
C SER A 499 0.34 -8.87 12.09
N ASP A 500 1.14 -9.87 12.47
CA ASP A 500 1.45 -10.23 13.87
C ASP A 500 0.21 -10.14 14.79
N SER A 501 0.21 -9.20 15.74
CA SER A 501 -0.86 -9.02 16.72
C SER A 501 -2.17 -8.48 16.14
N ARG A 502 -2.14 -7.90 14.94
CA ARG A 502 -3.30 -7.29 14.25
C ARG A 502 -4.00 -8.24 13.28
N ILE A 503 -3.59 -9.51 13.23
CA ILE A 503 -4.17 -10.50 12.29
C ILE A 503 -5.70 -10.59 12.41
N TYR A 504 -6.26 -10.48 13.61
CA TYR A 504 -7.72 -10.53 13.81
C TYR A 504 -8.45 -9.29 13.31
N GLU A 505 -7.87 -8.09 13.35
CA GLU A 505 -8.45 -6.88 12.77
C GLU A 505 -8.60 -7.03 11.24
N MET A 506 -7.57 -7.60 10.61
CA MET A 506 -7.57 -7.89 9.18
C MET A 506 -8.57 -9.00 8.83
N LEU A 507 -8.58 -10.10 9.59
CA LEU A 507 -9.54 -11.20 9.39
C LEU A 507 -10.98 -10.72 9.53
N GLU A 508 -11.34 -9.91 10.54
CA GLU A 508 -12.70 -9.38 10.65
C GLU A 508 -13.11 -8.54 9.45
N THR A 509 -12.18 -7.75 8.90
CA THR A 509 -12.45 -6.95 7.71
C THR A 509 -12.69 -7.85 6.48
N ILE A 510 -11.84 -8.85 6.26
CA ILE A 510 -11.97 -9.79 5.13
C ILE A 510 -13.20 -10.71 5.31
N LYS A 511 -13.61 -11.02 6.54
CA LYS A 511 -14.82 -11.80 6.84
C LYS A 511 -16.07 -11.15 6.26
N THR A 512 -16.10 -9.82 6.14
CA THR A 512 -17.20 -9.09 5.48
C THR A 512 -17.29 -9.40 3.98
N TRP A 513 -16.28 -10.03 3.40
CA TRP A 513 -16.24 -10.47 2.00
C TRP A 513 -16.76 -11.89 1.84
N LEU A 514 -17.13 -12.59 2.91
CA LEU A 514 -17.80 -13.88 2.79
C LEU A 514 -19.16 -13.71 2.09
N PRO A 515 -19.60 -14.70 1.29
CA PRO A 515 -20.87 -14.61 0.59
C PRO A 515 -22.00 -14.53 1.60
N LYS A 516 -23.02 -13.70 1.37
CA LYS A 516 -24.19 -13.66 2.26
C LYS A 516 -24.83 -15.05 2.34
N SER A 517 -25.41 -15.40 3.49
CA SER A 517 -26.02 -16.72 3.73
C SER A 517 -27.17 -17.06 2.78
N ASP A 518 -27.81 -16.07 2.15
CA ASP A 518 -28.88 -16.22 1.17
C ASP A 518 -28.38 -16.17 -0.29
N CYS A 519 -27.07 -16.01 -0.49
CA CYS A 519 -26.48 -15.91 -1.82
C CYS A 519 -26.20 -17.33 -2.35
N PRO A 520 -26.80 -17.73 -3.49
CA PRO A 520 -26.51 -19.03 -4.06
C PRO A 520 -25.06 -19.09 -4.59
N PRO A 521 -24.37 -20.23 -4.50
CA PRO A 521 -22.96 -20.39 -4.87
C PRO A 521 -22.58 -19.90 -6.27
N ARG A 522 -23.51 -20.03 -7.23
CA ARG A 522 -23.31 -19.57 -8.61
C ARG A 522 -23.14 -18.05 -8.74
N LYS A 523 -23.54 -17.29 -7.71
CA LYS A 523 -23.44 -15.83 -7.65
C LYS A 523 -22.26 -15.35 -6.81
N TYR A 524 -21.42 -16.24 -6.27
CA TYR A 524 -20.23 -15.84 -5.53
C TYR A 524 -19.29 -15.03 -6.43
N SER A 525 -18.91 -13.85 -5.96
CA SER A 525 -17.87 -13.05 -6.58
C SER A 525 -16.51 -13.73 -6.41
N GLN A 526 -15.48 -13.22 -7.09
CA GLN A 526 -14.15 -13.78 -6.93
C GLN A 526 -13.57 -13.46 -5.55
N SER A 527 -13.84 -12.27 -5.00
CA SER A 527 -13.48 -11.93 -3.63
C SER A 527 -14.15 -12.85 -2.61
N ASN A 528 -15.42 -13.27 -2.81
CA ASN A 528 -16.07 -14.28 -1.96
C ASN A 528 -15.29 -15.60 -1.96
N LYS A 529 -14.90 -16.07 -3.14
CA LYS A 529 -14.15 -17.32 -3.32
C LYS A 529 -12.77 -17.24 -2.66
N TYR A 530 -12.01 -16.19 -2.92
CA TYR A 530 -10.70 -16.02 -2.31
C TYR A 530 -10.79 -15.85 -0.78
N ALA A 531 -11.79 -15.14 -0.26
CA ALA A 531 -12.00 -15.02 1.18
C ALA A 531 -12.29 -16.37 1.84
N LEU A 532 -13.16 -17.19 1.24
CA LEU A 532 -13.42 -18.54 1.76
C LEU A 532 -12.17 -19.43 1.77
N GLN A 533 -11.28 -19.31 0.76
CA GLN A 533 -10.02 -20.07 0.71
C GLN A 533 -8.95 -19.56 1.68
N LEU A 534 -8.91 -18.26 1.93
CA LEU A 534 -7.77 -17.59 2.56
C LEU A 534 -7.41 -18.19 3.91
N LEU A 535 -8.38 -18.27 4.83
CA LEU A 535 -8.13 -18.78 6.18
C LEU A 535 -7.75 -20.28 6.16
N PHE A 536 -8.35 -21.05 5.27
CA PHE A 536 -8.03 -22.48 5.10
C PHE A 536 -6.60 -22.67 4.61
N GLY A 537 -6.22 -21.98 3.53
CA GLY A 537 -4.87 -22.03 2.98
C GLY A 537 -3.84 -21.58 4.01
N TYR A 538 -4.08 -20.43 4.65
CA TYR A 538 -3.22 -19.88 5.68
C TYR A 538 -3.04 -20.83 6.86
N SER A 539 -4.11 -21.45 7.34
CA SER A 539 -4.03 -22.38 8.47
C SER A 539 -3.24 -23.65 8.12
N LEU A 540 -3.46 -24.22 6.93
CA LEU A 540 -2.74 -25.42 6.49
C LEU A 540 -1.23 -25.16 6.34
N GLU A 541 -0.87 -24.05 5.71
CA GLU A 541 0.52 -23.66 5.47
C GLU A 541 1.24 -23.35 6.79
N THR A 542 0.65 -22.49 7.62
CA THR A 542 1.26 -22.13 8.92
C THR A 542 1.39 -23.31 9.88
N ILE A 543 0.49 -24.31 9.85
CA ILE A 543 0.67 -25.54 10.63
C ILE A 543 1.83 -26.37 10.10
N SER A 544 1.96 -26.48 8.77
CA SER A 544 3.02 -27.23 8.11
C SER A 544 4.40 -26.63 8.39
N ASP A 545 4.50 -25.30 8.42
CA ASP A 545 5.77 -24.58 8.57
C ASP A 545 6.17 -24.34 10.03
N MET A 546 5.24 -24.58 10.97
CA MET A 546 5.50 -24.46 12.40
C MET A 546 6.52 -25.51 12.87
N ASP A 547 7.66 -25.04 13.38
CA ASP A 547 8.66 -25.92 14.00
C ASP A 547 8.08 -26.63 15.23
N VAL A 548 8.18 -27.96 15.24
CA VAL A 548 7.71 -28.84 16.31
C VAL A 548 8.26 -28.44 17.68
N LYS A 549 9.46 -27.85 17.76
CA LYS A 549 10.05 -27.38 19.02
C LYS A 549 9.21 -26.31 19.74
N HIS A 550 8.32 -25.63 19.01
CA HIS A 550 7.45 -24.59 19.54
C HIS A 550 6.06 -25.12 19.96
N TYR A 551 5.79 -26.42 19.79
CA TYR A 551 4.52 -27.01 20.19
C TYR A 551 4.46 -27.09 21.73
N GLY A 552 3.36 -26.59 22.31
CA GLY A 552 3.15 -26.52 23.75
C GLY A 552 3.84 -25.33 24.43
N CYS A 553 4.50 -24.44 23.69
CA CYS A 553 5.02 -23.19 24.24
C CYS A 553 3.88 -22.21 24.57
N TYR A 554 3.99 -21.52 25.71
CA TYR A 554 3.11 -20.42 26.07
C TYR A 554 3.93 -19.18 26.50
N PRO A 555 3.68 -17.97 25.95
CA PRO A 555 2.71 -17.67 24.88
C PRO A 555 2.97 -18.44 23.58
N SER A 556 1.90 -18.78 22.85
CA SER A 556 2.02 -19.55 21.61
C SER A 556 2.80 -18.77 20.55
N LYS A 557 3.65 -19.46 19.79
CA LYS A 557 4.35 -18.90 18.63
C LYS A 557 3.56 -19.05 17.33
N TYR A 558 2.43 -19.75 17.37
CA TYR A 558 1.60 -19.95 16.19
C TYR A 558 0.84 -18.66 15.86
N PRO A 559 0.89 -18.13 14.62
CA PRO A 559 0.38 -16.80 14.30
C PRO A 559 -1.07 -16.54 14.71
N LEU A 560 -1.96 -17.53 14.60
CA LEU A 560 -3.37 -17.35 15.00
C LEU A 560 -3.58 -17.42 16.53
N PHE A 561 -2.65 -18.02 17.28
CA PHE A 561 -2.76 -18.16 18.73
C PHE A 561 -1.89 -17.17 19.52
N ALA A 562 -0.86 -16.61 18.90
CA ALA A 562 0.00 -15.60 19.50
C ALA A 562 -0.75 -14.34 20.00
N PRO A 563 -1.77 -13.80 19.30
CA PRO A 563 -2.51 -12.63 19.76
C PRO A 563 -3.69 -12.94 20.69
N LEU A 564 -3.94 -14.21 21.05
CA LEU A 564 -5.06 -14.56 21.92
C LEU A 564 -4.77 -14.12 23.37
N ASN A 565 -5.42 -13.05 23.82
CA ASN A 565 -5.44 -12.60 25.21
C ASN A 565 -6.80 -12.89 25.87
N HIS A 566 -6.89 -12.85 27.21
CA HIS A 566 -8.12 -13.23 27.93
C HIS A 566 -9.36 -12.40 27.52
N GLU A 567 -9.18 -11.13 27.15
CA GLU A 567 -10.28 -10.21 26.83
C GLU A 567 -10.89 -10.50 25.45
N SER A 568 -10.08 -10.80 24.44
CA SER A 568 -10.53 -10.99 23.04
C SER A 568 -10.59 -12.46 22.59
N MET A 569 -10.13 -13.40 23.42
CA MET A 569 -9.99 -14.82 23.08
C MET A 569 -11.27 -15.43 22.50
N GLU A 570 -12.42 -15.22 23.16
CA GLU A 570 -13.68 -15.83 22.72
C GLU A 570 -14.12 -15.30 21.34
N SER A 571 -14.04 -13.99 21.12
CA SER A 571 -14.39 -13.37 19.84
C SER A 571 -13.48 -13.83 18.72
N ASN A 572 -12.17 -13.86 18.97
CA ASN A 572 -11.16 -14.24 18.00
C ASN A 572 -11.29 -15.71 17.58
N ILE A 573 -11.47 -16.63 18.55
CA ILE A 573 -11.71 -18.05 18.26
C ILE A 573 -13.03 -18.24 17.51
N LYS A 574 -14.10 -17.52 17.91
CA LYS A 574 -15.37 -17.54 17.18
C LYS A 574 -15.18 -17.13 15.73
N THR A 575 -14.34 -16.16 15.44
CA THR A 575 -14.07 -15.73 14.06
C THR A 575 -13.36 -16.79 13.23
N LEU A 576 -12.37 -17.48 13.79
CA LEU A 576 -11.75 -18.62 13.09
C LEU A 576 -12.76 -19.71 12.76
N ILE A 577 -13.53 -20.14 13.77
CA ILE A 577 -14.43 -21.28 13.64
C ILE A 577 -15.63 -20.95 12.75
N SER A 578 -16.26 -19.77 12.92
CA SER A 578 -17.38 -19.35 12.10
C SER A 578 -17.03 -19.19 10.62
N TRP A 579 -15.75 -18.95 10.31
CA TRP A 579 -15.26 -18.87 8.94
C TRP A 579 -14.93 -20.24 8.36
N ILE A 580 -14.23 -21.11 9.10
CA ILE A 580 -13.92 -22.47 8.63
C ILE A 580 -15.20 -23.29 8.38
N PHE A 581 -16.23 -23.08 9.21
CA PHE A 581 -17.54 -23.72 9.06
C PHE A 581 -18.58 -22.80 8.38
N TYR A 582 -18.14 -21.88 7.52
CA TYR A 582 -19.08 -20.94 6.88
C TYR A 582 -20.13 -21.68 6.02
N PRO A 583 -21.43 -21.52 6.31
CA PRO A 583 -22.48 -22.22 5.58
C PRO A 583 -22.82 -21.53 4.25
N ASP A 584 -23.24 -22.29 3.26
CA ASP A 584 -23.94 -21.82 2.07
C ASP A 584 -25.45 -21.67 2.33
N ASP A 585 -26.22 -21.37 1.29
CA ASP A 585 -27.67 -21.20 1.32
C ASP A 585 -28.44 -22.50 1.64
N GLU A 586 -27.79 -23.65 1.51
CA GLU A 586 -28.32 -24.97 1.86
C GLU A 586 -27.90 -25.42 3.27
N GLY A 587 -27.07 -24.63 3.97
CA GLY A 587 -26.52 -24.97 5.29
C GLY A 587 -25.32 -25.91 5.26
N GLU A 588 -24.76 -26.15 4.07
CA GLU A 588 -23.55 -26.95 3.84
C GLU A 588 -22.30 -26.07 3.80
N LEU A 589 -21.10 -26.65 3.80
CA LEU A 589 -19.87 -25.84 3.79
C LEU A 589 -19.69 -25.06 2.47
N ALA A 590 -19.67 -23.73 2.55
CA ALA A 590 -19.56 -22.86 1.37
C ALA A 590 -18.23 -23.04 0.59
N ILE A 591 -17.17 -23.50 1.26
CA ILE A 591 -15.86 -23.74 0.63
C ILE A 591 -15.89 -24.83 -0.45
N LYS A 592 -16.89 -25.73 -0.44
CA LYS A 592 -17.04 -26.76 -1.47
C LYS A 592 -17.13 -26.14 -2.87
N HIS A 593 -17.72 -24.96 -2.99
CA HIS A 593 -18.04 -24.33 -4.27
C HIS A 593 -16.89 -23.59 -4.97
N ILE A 594 -15.67 -23.64 -4.45
CA ILE A 594 -14.60 -22.76 -4.95
C ILE A 594 -13.79 -23.40 -6.09
N ASP A 595 -13.58 -24.72 -6.03
CA ASP A 595 -12.83 -25.47 -7.05
C ASP A 595 -13.44 -26.86 -7.27
N GLU A 596 -13.40 -27.36 -8.50
CA GLU A 596 -13.83 -28.73 -8.85
C GLU A 596 -12.99 -29.79 -8.14
N ASP A 597 -11.71 -29.49 -7.86
CA ASP A 597 -10.84 -30.42 -7.14
C ASP A 597 -11.06 -30.38 -5.61
N ILE A 598 -11.52 -29.24 -5.08
CA ILE A 598 -11.97 -29.13 -3.70
C ILE A 598 -13.30 -29.88 -3.53
N ASN A 599 -14.21 -29.80 -4.51
CA ASN A 599 -15.47 -30.56 -4.50
C ASN A 599 -15.29 -32.09 -4.43
N LYS A 600 -14.15 -32.61 -4.89
CA LYS A 600 -13.82 -34.05 -4.83
C LYS A 600 -13.20 -34.46 -3.49
N THR A 601 -12.83 -33.50 -2.65
CA THR A 601 -12.18 -33.75 -1.36
C THR A 601 -13.21 -33.62 -0.26
N ASP A 602 -13.25 -34.59 0.64
CA ASP A 602 -14.10 -34.50 1.83
C ASP A 602 -13.55 -33.40 2.75
N LEU A 603 -14.32 -32.32 2.89
CA LEU A 603 -13.91 -31.10 3.57
C LEU A 603 -13.90 -31.25 5.09
N ILE A 604 -14.81 -32.06 5.65
CA ILE A 604 -14.91 -32.23 7.09
C ILE A 604 -13.68 -32.96 7.65
N PRO A 605 -13.16 -34.04 7.03
CA PRO A 605 -11.86 -34.62 7.37
C PRO A 605 -10.71 -33.60 7.32
N LEU A 606 -10.67 -32.74 6.30
CA LEU A 606 -9.64 -31.70 6.19
C LEU A 606 -9.71 -30.68 7.34
N ILE A 607 -10.93 -30.26 7.71
CA ILE A 607 -11.15 -29.40 8.89
C ILE A 607 -10.79 -30.14 10.17
N GLY A 608 -11.15 -31.42 10.29
CA GLY A 608 -10.79 -32.28 11.41
C GLY A 608 -9.28 -32.38 11.60
N PHE A 609 -8.53 -32.45 10.50
CA PHE A 609 -7.07 -32.42 10.47
C PHE A 609 -6.51 -31.08 10.97
N LEU A 610 -7.04 -29.96 10.47
CA LEU A 610 -6.67 -28.62 10.92
C LEU A 610 -6.87 -28.45 12.44
N ILE A 611 -8.05 -28.83 12.94
CA ILE A 611 -8.36 -28.77 14.36
C ILE A 611 -7.41 -29.65 15.17
N ALA A 612 -7.13 -30.88 14.71
CA ALA A 612 -6.17 -31.75 15.37
C ALA A 612 -4.76 -31.12 15.42
N GLY A 613 -4.30 -30.49 14.33
CA GLY A 613 -3.04 -29.76 14.27
C GLY A 613 -2.97 -28.61 15.26
N TRP A 614 -4.02 -27.79 15.33
CA TRP A 614 -4.14 -26.73 16.34
C TRP A 614 -4.09 -27.27 17.77
N PHE A 615 -4.77 -28.38 18.05
CA PHE A 615 -4.70 -29.05 19.35
C PHE A 615 -3.28 -29.56 19.66
N MET A 616 -2.55 -30.09 18.68
CA MET A 616 -1.15 -30.51 18.87
C MET A 616 -0.23 -29.33 19.18
N ILE A 617 -0.40 -28.21 18.47
CA ILE A 617 0.35 -26.96 18.70
C ILE A 617 0.10 -26.45 20.12
N LEU A 618 -1.15 -26.42 20.56
CA LEU A 618 -1.54 -25.95 21.89
C LEU A 618 -1.05 -26.88 23.00
N MET A 619 -1.31 -28.18 22.89
CA MET A 619 -1.09 -29.16 23.97
C MET A 619 0.35 -29.68 24.06
N GLY A 620 1.17 -29.44 23.03
CA GLY A 620 2.56 -29.88 22.97
C GLY A 620 2.74 -31.37 22.72
N LEU A 621 3.90 -31.70 22.15
CA LEU A 621 4.31 -33.09 21.88
C LEU A 621 5.27 -33.65 22.92
N GLU A 622 5.60 -32.88 23.95
CA GLU A 622 6.36 -33.34 25.11
C GLU A 622 5.44 -33.77 26.27
N LYS A 623 5.96 -34.57 27.19
CA LYS A 623 5.28 -34.94 28.45
C LYS A 623 5.41 -33.80 29.47
N LYS A 624 4.94 -32.62 29.11
CA LYS A 624 4.79 -31.48 30.02
C LYS A 624 3.31 -31.11 30.05
N ASP A 625 2.83 -30.74 31.22
CA ASP A 625 1.46 -30.24 31.33
C ASP A 625 1.40 -28.84 30.70
N PRO A 626 0.44 -28.59 29.79
CA PRO A 626 0.21 -27.27 29.23
C PRO A 626 -0.12 -26.23 30.31
N ALA A 627 0.16 -24.96 30.00
CA ALA A 627 -0.24 -23.86 30.85
C ALA A 627 -1.79 -23.81 31.01
N PRO A 628 -2.33 -23.34 32.15
CA PRO A 628 -3.78 -23.25 32.38
C PRO A 628 -4.55 -22.52 31.27
N GLU A 629 -3.95 -21.49 30.69
CA GLU A 629 -4.50 -20.66 29.61
C GLU A 629 -4.71 -21.48 28.32
N VAL A 630 -3.85 -22.46 28.06
CA VAL A 630 -3.99 -23.37 26.91
C VAL A 630 -5.28 -24.17 27.01
N TYR A 631 -5.65 -24.64 28.20
CA TYR A 631 -6.90 -25.36 28.40
C TYR A 631 -8.11 -24.46 28.14
N GLN A 632 -8.05 -23.19 28.53
CA GLN A 632 -9.13 -22.23 28.24
C GLN A 632 -9.28 -22.01 26.73
N ILE A 633 -8.18 -21.87 25.99
CA ILE A 633 -8.20 -21.75 24.52
C ILE A 633 -8.80 -23.02 23.90
N ALA A 634 -8.36 -24.20 24.33
CA ALA A 634 -8.84 -25.49 23.80
C ALA A 634 -10.34 -25.71 24.07
N ASP A 635 -10.80 -25.40 25.29
CA ASP A 635 -12.21 -25.51 25.66
C ASP A 635 -13.07 -24.51 24.87
N ASN A 636 -12.59 -23.28 24.69
CA ASN A 636 -13.25 -22.29 23.84
C ASN A 636 -13.33 -22.74 22.38
N LEU A 637 -12.26 -23.31 21.83
CA LEU A 637 -12.22 -23.86 20.48
C LEU A 637 -13.29 -24.95 20.31
N ILE A 638 -13.36 -25.92 21.22
CA ILE A 638 -14.38 -26.99 21.20
C ILE A 638 -15.78 -26.42 21.29
N ARG A 639 -16.02 -25.48 22.21
CA ARG A 639 -17.33 -24.83 22.40
C ARG A 639 -17.78 -24.17 21.11
N GLN A 640 -16.91 -23.39 20.47
CA GLN A 640 -17.22 -22.71 19.21
C GLN A 640 -17.46 -23.71 18.08
N ILE A 641 -16.67 -24.79 17.97
CA ILE A 641 -16.90 -25.83 16.94
C ILE A 641 -18.29 -26.42 17.10
N ILE A 642 -18.71 -26.79 18.31
CA ILE A 642 -20.04 -27.36 18.54
C ILE A 642 -21.16 -26.37 18.20
N GLN A 643 -20.96 -25.07 18.47
CA GLN A 643 -21.95 -24.04 18.17
C GLN A 643 -22.11 -23.81 16.66
N HIS A 644 -21.04 -23.98 15.88
CA HIS A 644 -20.99 -23.69 14.45
C HIS A 644 -21.11 -24.92 13.54
N THR A 645 -21.37 -26.10 14.10
CA THR A 645 -21.50 -27.35 13.33
C THR A 645 -22.86 -28.02 13.54
N ASN A 646 -23.36 -28.66 12.49
CA ASN A 646 -24.56 -29.50 12.57
C ASN A 646 -24.20 -30.92 13.08
N ARG A 647 -25.22 -31.73 13.42
CA ARG A 647 -25.00 -33.08 13.97
C ARG A 647 -24.26 -34.03 13.02
N SER A 648 -24.41 -33.87 11.69
CA SER A 648 -23.70 -34.69 10.70
C SER A 648 -22.21 -34.37 10.73
N GLN A 649 -21.88 -33.09 10.58
CA GLN A 649 -20.51 -32.57 10.63
C GLN A 649 -19.81 -32.98 11.93
N GLN A 650 -20.48 -32.87 13.07
CA GLN A 650 -19.91 -33.29 14.35
C GLN A 650 -19.63 -34.80 14.43
N LYS A 651 -20.48 -35.63 13.81
CA LYS A 651 -20.26 -37.08 13.74
C LYS A 651 -19.07 -37.41 12.85
N GLU A 652 -18.99 -36.76 11.69
CA GLU A 652 -17.89 -36.92 10.73
C GLU A 652 -16.55 -36.49 11.33
N LEU A 653 -16.48 -35.37 12.07
CA LEU A 653 -15.28 -34.96 12.81
C LEU A 653 -14.83 -36.03 13.81
N VAL A 654 -15.77 -36.62 14.56
CA VAL A 654 -15.48 -37.69 15.52
C VAL A 654 -14.97 -38.94 14.83
N THR A 655 -15.57 -39.33 13.69
CA THR A 655 -15.14 -40.47 12.89
C THR A 655 -13.74 -40.24 12.32
N PHE A 656 -13.47 -39.05 11.77
CA PHE A 656 -12.13 -38.70 11.30
C PHE A 656 -11.07 -38.77 12.41
N TRP A 657 -11.35 -38.23 13.60
CA TRP A 657 -10.40 -38.34 14.71
C TRP A 657 -10.26 -39.77 15.23
N GLU A 658 -11.28 -40.63 15.08
CA GLU A 658 -11.18 -42.06 15.35
C GLU A 658 -10.18 -42.74 14.40
N GLU A 659 -10.33 -42.51 13.10
CA GLU A 659 -9.43 -43.01 12.06
C GLU A 659 -8.00 -42.50 12.25
N LEU A 660 -7.82 -41.20 12.53
CA LEU A 660 -6.50 -40.61 12.81
C LEU A 660 -5.83 -41.23 14.04
N ILE A 661 -6.59 -41.58 15.09
CA ILE A 661 -6.03 -42.25 16.28
C ILE A 661 -5.53 -43.66 15.94
N ASP A 662 -6.18 -44.33 15.00
CA ASP A 662 -5.83 -45.68 14.56
C ASP A 662 -4.65 -45.65 13.57
N GLU A 663 -4.60 -44.67 12.66
CA GLU A 663 -3.44 -44.43 11.79
C GLU A 663 -2.17 -44.15 12.62
N LEU A 664 -2.26 -43.28 13.63
CA LEU A 664 -1.14 -42.99 14.53
C LEU A 664 -0.77 -44.20 15.41
N LEU A 665 -1.69 -45.15 15.64
CA LEU A 665 -1.37 -46.41 16.32
C LEU A 665 -0.57 -47.33 15.38
N CYS A 666 -0.96 -47.44 14.12
CA CYS A 666 -0.25 -48.25 13.13
C CYS A 666 1.17 -47.72 12.91
N ALA A 667 1.35 -46.40 12.79
CA ALA A 667 2.66 -45.78 12.64
C ALA A 667 3.61 -46.09 13.82
N ASP A 668 3.09 -46.10 15.07
CA ASP A 668 3.87 -46.49 16.27
C ASP A 668 4.31 -47.96 16.28
N LEU A 669 3.64 -48.84 15.51
CA LEU A 669 3.99 -50.26 15.40
C LEU A 669 4.97 -50.57 14.26
N GLU A 670 5.05 -49.71 13.24
CA GLU A 670 5.90 -49.90 12.06
C GLU A 670 7.33 -49.34 12.22
N GLU A 671 7.56 -48.41 13.15
CA GLU A 671 8.89 -47.85 13.44
C GLU A 671 9.76 -48.86 14.22
N SER A 672 10.78 -49.42 13.54
CA SER A 672 11.70 -50.43 14.08
C SER A 672 12.60 -49.86 15.21
N PRO A 673 13.04 -50.64 16.21
CA PRO A 673 13.68 -50.12 17.44
C PRO A 673 15.13 -49.59 17.29
N GLY A 674 15.61 -49.34 16.07
CA GLY A 674 17.03 -49.30 15.71
C GLY A 674 17.79 -48.06 16.18
N GLU A 675 17.23 -46.85 16.05
CA GLU A 675 18.02 -45.62 16.20
C GLU A 675 17.47 -44.62 17.25
N SER A 676 18.33 -43.69 17.69
CA SER A 676 17.96 -42.66 18.68
C SER A 676 16.88 -41.70 18.15
N GLU A 677 16.89 -41.43 16.85
CA GLU A 677 15.89 -40.61 16.18
C GLU A 677 14.53 -41.32 16.10
N ASP A 678 14.52 -42.62 15.77
CA ASP A 678 13.30 -43.45 15.78
C ASP A 678 12.60 -43.44 17.16
N LYS A 679 13.37 -43.44 18.25
CA LYS A 679 12.81 -43.34 19.61
C LYS A 679 12.17 -41.99 19.90
N LYS A 680 12.67 -40.90 19.31
CA LYS A 680 12.11 -39.55 19.45
C LYS A 680 10.84 -39.42 18.62
N LEU A 681 10.86 -39.89 17.39
CA LEU A 681 9.72 -39.89 16.47
C LEU A 681 8.56 -40.72 17.04
N ARG A 682 8.84 -41.93 17.53
CA ARG A 682 7.85 -42.78 18.19
C ARG A 682 7.20 -42.12 19.41
N LYS A 683 8.00 -41.46 20.26
CA LYS A 683 7.47 -40.70 21.42
C LYS A 683 6.56 -39.56 20.97
N GLN A 684 6.92 -38.88 19.88
CA GLN A 684 6.13 -37.82 19.29
C GLN A 684 4.79 -38.36 18.74
N THR A 685 4.81 -39.43 17.96
CA THR A 685 3.62 -40.11 17.43
C THR A 685 2.67 -40.58 18.55
N LEU A 686 3.21 -41.19 19.62
CA LEU A 686 2.45 -41.56 20.81
C LEU A 686 1.78 -40.36 21.48
N ARG A 687 2.47 -39.23 21.57
CA ARG A 687 1.92 -38.01 22.16
C ARG A 687 0.87 -37.37 21.26
N GLN A 688 1.09 -37.30 19.95
CA GLN A 688 0.09 -36.86 18.96
C GLN A 688 -1.20 -37.67 19.12
N ARG A 689 -1.09 -38.99 19.17
CA ARG A 689 -2.24 -39.89 19.40
C ARG A 689 -2.95 -39.59 20.72
N SER A 690 -2.20 -39.32 21.79
CA SER A 690 -2.78 -38.96 23.09
C SER A 690 -3.53 -37.63 23.04
N VAL A 691 -3.00 -36.63 22.33
CA VAL A 691 -3.64 -35.32 22.15
C VAL A 691 -4.93 -35.46 21.35
N VAL A 692 -4.94 -36.23 20.25
CA VAL A 692 -6.17 -36.47 19.45
C VAL A 692 -7.22 -37.24 20.26
N LYS A 693 -6.81 -38.23 21.07
CA LYS A 693 -7.72 -38.90 22.03
C LYS A 693 -8.33 -37.93 23.02
N GLN A 694 -7.56 -36.98 23.53
CA GLN A 694 -8.04 -35.95 24.45
C GLN A 694 -9.04 -35.01 23.78
N LEU A 695 -8.70 -34.48 22.60
CA LEU A 695 -9.59 -33.66 21.75
C LEU A 695 -10.94 -34.35 21.57
N LYS A 696 -10.92 -35.58 21.04
CA LYS A 696 -12.13 -36.38 20.82
C LYS A 696 -12.95 -36.58 22.10
N LYS A 697 -12.29 -36.86 23.24
CA LYS A 697 -12.96 -37.05 24.53
C LYS A 697 -13.63 -35.77 25.02
N GLN A 698 -12.92 -34.65 25.00
CA GLN A 698 -13.44 -33.33 25.39
C GLN A 698 -14.60 -32.91 24.48
N PHE A 699 -14.46 -33.10 23.17
CA PHE A 699 -15.51 -32.83 22.20
C PHE A 699 -16.78 -33.64 22.48
N LYS A 700 -16.69 -34.97 22.65
CA LYS A 700 -17.84 -35.82 23.00
C LYS A 700 -18.50 -35.42 24.33
N ALA A 701 -17.73 -34.97 25.30
CA ALA A 701 -18.26 -34.49 26.57
C ALA A 701 -19.06 -33.19 26.36
N ALA A 702 -18.49 -32.23 25.65
CA ALA A 702 -19.15 -30.95 25.36
C ALA A 702 -20.41 -31.12 24.48
N GLN A 703 -20.43 -32.08 23.55
CA GLN A 703 -21.65 -32.42 22.79
C GLN A 703 -22.80 -32.84 23.71
N LYS A 704 -22.54 -33.69 24.71
CA LYS A 704 -23.55 -34.14 25.67
C LYS A 704 -24.10 -32.98 26.51
N THR A 705 -23.22 -32.09 26.96
CA THR A 705 -23.62 -30.92 27.75
C THR A 705 -24.50 -29.96 26.94
N ASN A 706 -24.20 -29.73 25.66
CA ASN A 706 -25.00 -28.86 24.79
C ASN A 706 -26.38 -29.47 24.46
N ILE A 707 -26.45 -30.79 24.25
CA ILE A 707 -27.73 -31.51 24.05
C ILE A 707 -28.65 -31.38 25.27
N ASN A 708 -28.09 -31.31 26.49
CA ASN A 708 -28.88 -31.16 27.71
C ASN A 708 -29.30 -29.71 28.01
N ALA A 709 -28.72 -28.73 27.29
CA ALA A 709 -29.02 -27.30 27.46
C ALA A 709 -30.02 -26.74 26.44
N LYS A 710 -30.28 -27.49 25.36
CA LYS A 710 -31.37 -27.25 24.38
C LYS A 710 -32.57 -28.11 24.72
#